data_AF-I0Z0C9-F1
#
_entry.id   AF-I0Z0C9-F1
#
_cell.length_a   1.000
_cell.length_b   1.000
_cell.length_c   1.000
_cell.angle_alpha   90.00
_cell.angle_beta   90.00
_cell.angle_gamma   90.00
#
_symmetry.space_group_name_H-M   'P 1'
#
loop_
_entity.id
_entity.type
_entity.pdbx_description
1 polymer ?
#
loop_
_entity_poly.entity_id
_entity_poly.type
_entity_poly.pdbx_seq_one_letter_code
_entity_poly.pdbx_strand_id
1 'polypeptide(L)'
;MVAILAGQMILAAHGTEVDTSLPQQQYEKAVDLRSKKDASAKQLRQAADLLKSAAGVSLGVSMAVEETALNATDAEGSGAHDDVLSSHFSGLEIADNGHVGAIKELAVCYELGEGVLFNPAVSFELLRTAAERGDPEAQAELGFRLAIGIYPPPQDAADPLPLFQLGQARWPEALAHYFFAAAGNDSFARAALGYRHMHGLGVPKSCQTAVLYYQPVAEQVVELARQPASLPYVERMRLSAGASWRGHPTREQQVLHYQWFADLGSAEAQRALGQMLTQGVQRDPEQAFRYFRQAAEAGDADAMAHLGHMYANGVGVAASNESALDWFDRAARRNHPSGQYGLGYLHLSGYGVPKDAKKAFKYFTSASEQGHVESWFHLGVMHLNGWGTKANAQQALTFFNMASKLGHVLAQYNLAMLHLQGSAADKGGCTAALELLKKIAERGPWAAVLQEAFDWYRTGDYEGAVVAYLKAAEMGLEVGQSNAAWMLSRGFGAAGPTASALAQKLHQRAAGQGNVDALLQLGDSHWYGRGAERNWARAAQLYQTASKFRNAQALFNLGFMHEFGAGLPQDLHLAKRFYDKSLEAQPDATAPVQVALLSLALHSWWESVRPHVPMALHWLSSRIYNISDPGPGPEALALGAVPRRDSVGLGLGWLERAVDTAGRAWHGADRGAMGDTVESVLLLALCGCLWLVLWRRRNLRAGQQQGLGGNPVVPGQQQPRVAVLGQRQPQGGEGQQRAQQQQQQQPEGQQPRPETEPQAQADA
;
A
#
# COMPACT_ATOMS: atom_id res chain seq x y z
N MET A 1 43.35 12.67 -14.60
CA MET A 1 43.77 11.35 -15.11
C MET A 1 45.23 11.02 -14.75
N VAL A 2 46.22 11.84 -15.13
CA VAL A 2 47.64 11.61 -14.76
C VAL A 2 47.90 11.71 -13.24
N ALA A 3 47.18 12.57 -12.51
CA ALA A 3 47.27 12.65 -11.04
C ALA A 3 46.63 11.45 -10.30
N ILE A 4 45.64 10.79 -10.91
CA ILE A 4 44.99 9.59 -10.35
C ILE A 4 45.88 8.35 -10.57
N LEU A 5 46.54 8.27 -11.74
CA LEU A 5 47.52 7.24 -12.04
C LEU A 5 48.82 7.39 -11.22
N ALA A 6 49.23 8.62 -10.91
CA ALA A 6 50.35 8.88 -10.00
C ALA A 6 50.03 8.49 -8.55
N GLY A 7 48.78 8.69 -8.09
CA GLY A 7 48.32 8.23 -6.79
C GLY A 7 48.28 6.69 -6.67
N GLN A 8 47.84 6.00 -7.73
CA GLN A 8 47.81 4.52 -7.75
C GLN A 8 49.20 3.88 -7.83
N MET A 9 50.20 4.52 -8.45
CA MET A 9 51.57 4.00 -8.47
C MET A 9 52.34 4.22 -7.16
N ILE A 10 52.00 5.25 -6.37
CA ILE A 10 52.64 5.46 -5.06
C ILE A 10 52.08 4.49 -4.00
N LEU A 11 50.80 4.12 -4.09
CA LEU A 11 50.20 3.07 -3.23
C LEU A 11 50.72 1.66 -3.53
N ALA A 12 51.22 1.39 -4.74
CA ALA A 12 51.84 0.11 -5.08
C ALA A 12 53.28 -0.05 -4.55
N ALA A 13 53.91 1.03 -4.06
CA ALA A 13 55.31 1.04 -3.65
C ALA A 13 55.53 0.93 -2.13
N HIS A 14 54.48 1.04 -1.31
CA HIS A 14 54.55 0.79 0.14
C HIS A 14 53.64 -0.39 0.48
N GLY A 15 54.18 -1.59 0.33
CA GLY A 15 53.58 -2.82 0.82
C GLY A 15 53.52 -2.83 2.34
N THR A 16 52.44 -2.27 2.89
CA THR A 16 51.85 -2.76 4.14
C THR A 16 50.58 -3.49 3.73
N GLU A 17 50.68 -4.81 3.55
CA GLU A 17 49.51 -5.69 3.53
C GLU A 17 48.83 -5.54 4.89
N VAL A 18 47.79 -4.69 4.94
CA VAL A 18 46.91 -4.60 6.10
C VAL A 18 46.08 -5.89 6.10
N ASP A 19 46.15 -6.65 7.19
CA ASP A 19 45.45 -7.93 7.36
C ASP A 19 43.93 -7.70 7.40
N THR A 20 43.28 -7.69 6.23
CA THR A 20 41.82 -7.53 6.08
C THR A 20 41.04 -8.78 6.50
N SER A 21 41.72 -9.86 6.91
CA SER A 21 41.06 -11.13 7.24
C SER A 21 40.29 -11.08 8.55
N LEU A 22 40.77 -10.35 9.55
CA LEU A 22 40.16 -10.31 10.88
C LEU A 22 38.80 -9.58 10.91
N PRO A 23 38.65 -8.36 10.36
CA PRO A 23 37.34 -7.70 10.28
C PRO A 23 36.32 -8.50 9.46
N GLN A 24 36.77 -9.17 8.39
CA GLN A 24 35.93 -10.07 7.59
C GLN A 24 35.45 -11.28 8.39
N GLN A 25 36.33 -11.96 9.13
CA GLN A 25 35.96 -13.10 9.97
C GLN A 25 35.01 -12.69 11.10
N GLN A 26 35.23 -11.54 11.71
CA GLN A 26 34.35 -10.99 12.74
C GLN A 26 32.96 -10.68 12.17
N TYR A 27 32.91 -10.07 10.98
CA TYR A 27 31.67 -9.80 10.25
C TYR A 27 30.91 -11.09 9.93
N GLU A 28 31.56 -12.08 9.31
CA GLU A 28 30.94 -13.37 8.96
C GLU A 28 30.38 -14.09 10.19
N LYS A 29 31.13 -14.08 11.29
CA LYS A 29 30.69 -14.67 12.57
C LYS A 29 29.50 -13.93 13.17
N ALA A 30 29.46 -12.61 13.07
CA ALA A 30 28.33 -11.82 13.54
C ALA A 30 27.05 -12.12 12.72
N VAL A 31 27.19 -12.19 11.40
CA VAL A 31 26.09 -12.53 10.49
C VAL A 31 25.56 -13.95 10.77
N ASP A 32 26.44 -14.95 10.96
CA ASP A 32 26.03 -16.31 11.32
C ASP A 32 25.21 -16.33 12.62
N LEU A 33 25.67 -15.61 13.65
CA LEU A 33 24.97 -15.52 14.93
C LEU A 33 23.57 -14.90 14.78
N ARG A 34 23.43 -13.84 13.96
CA ARG A 34 22.13 -13.17 13.71
C ARG A 34 21.20 -13.98 12.82
N SER A 35 21.74 -14.78 11.90
CA SER A 35 20.93 -15.59 10.96
C SER A 35 20.16 -16.75 11.61
N LYS A 36 20.40 -17.02 12.91
CA LYS A 36 19.74 -18.10 13.64
C LYS A 36 18.30 -17.73 13.96
N LYS A 37 17.37 -18.63 13.58
CA LYS A 37 15.91 -18.47 13.70
C LYS A 37 15.43 -18.04 15.11
N ASP A 38 16.14 -18.45 16.15
CA ASP A 38 15.86 -18.12 17.56
C ASP A 38 17.14 -17.63 18.28
N ALA A 39 17.83 -16.63 17.72
CA ALA A 39 19.03 -16.06 18.34
C ALA A 39 18.69 -15.48 19.73
N SER A 40 19.35 -15.97 20.77
CA SER A 40 19.18 -15.45 22.14
C SER A 40 19.70 -14.01 22.25
N ALA A 41 19.17 -13.24 23.20
CA ALA A 41 19.63 -11.87 23.46
C ALA A 41 21.16 -11.79 23.65
N LYS A 42 21.76 -12.82 24.27
CA LYS A 42 23.22 -12.94 24.43
C LYS A 42 23.96 -13.12 23.09
N GLN A 43 23.40 -13.91 22.17
CA GLN A 43 23.97 -14.11 20.83
C GLN A 43 23.85 -12.84 19.98
N LEU A 44 22.73 -12.12 20.10
CA LEU A 44 22.55 -10.83 19.43
C LEU A 44 23.52 -9.76 19.97
N ARG A 45 23.70 -9.68 21.30
CA ARG A 45 24.73 -8.82 21.93
C ARG A 45 26.13 -9.17 21.42
N GLN A 46 26.50 -10.45 21.43
CA GLN A 46 27.79 -10.91 20.91
C GLN A 46 27.98 -10.56 19.43
N ALA A 47 26.93 -10.68 18.62
CA ALA A 47 26.98 -10.29 17.22
C ALA A 47 27.19 -8.77 17.06
N ALA A 48 26.48 -7.95 17.84
CA ALA A 48 26.66 -6.50 17.83
C ALA A 48 28.08 -6.08 18.23
N ASP A 49 28.68 -6.73 19.23
CA ASP A 49 30.06 -6.44 19.65
C ASP A 49 31.08 -6.80 18.56
N LEU A 50 30.87 -7.93 17.88
CA LEU A 50 31.68 -8.33 16.72
C LEU A 50 31.53 -7.34 15.57
N LEU A 51 30.31 -6.83 15.32
CA LEU A 51 30.05 -5.81 14.30
C LEU A 51 30.72 -4.48 14.65
N LYS A 52 30.65 -4.01 15.90
CA LYS A 52 31.35 -2.79 16.36
C LYS A 52 32.86 -2.91 16.14
N SER A 53 33.46 -4.04 16.52
CA SER A 53 34.87 -4.34 16.30
C SER A 53 35.23 -4.34 14.81
N ALA A 54 34.48 -5.07 13.99
CA ALA A 54 34.73 -5.17 12.55
C ALA A 54 34.53 -3.84 11.82
N ALA A 55 33.56 -3.04 12.26
CA ALA A 55 33.28 -1.70 11.76
C ALA A 55 34.32 -0.66 12.22
N GLY A 56 35.17 -1.00 13.20
CA GLY A 56 36.14 -0.07 13.79
C GLY A 56 35.46 1.12 14.46
N VAL A 57 34.30 0.89 15.07
CA VAL A 57 33.50 1.92 15.71
C VAL A 57 33.93 2.07 17.17
N SER A 58 34.44 3.24 17.54
CA SER A 58 34.62 3.64 18.94
C SER A 58 33.47 4.54 19.37
N LEU A 59 32.91 4.22 20.53
CA LEU A 59 31.75 4.90 21.11
C LEU A 59 32.21 5.85 22.21
N GLY A 60 31.71 7.09 22.20
CA GLY A 60 31.98 8.07 23.24
C GLY A 60 31.42 7.69 24.62
N VAL A 61 31.85 8.41 25.66
CA VAL A 61 31.61 8.10 27.09
C VAL A 61 30.13 7.89 27.43
N SER A 62 29.19 8.61 26.81
CA SER A 62 27.75 8.48 27.08
C SER A 62 27.16 7.15 26.61
N MET A 63 27.67 6.57 25.52
CA MET A 63 27.21 5.28 24.99
C MET A 63 27.87 4.09 25.70
N ALA A 64 29.04 4.28 26.32
CA ALA A 64 29.62 3.28 27.21
C ALA A 64 28.74 3.03 28.46
N VAL A 65 27.98 4.04 28.89
CA VAL A 65 26.98 3.90 29.97
C VAL A 65 25.83 2.98 29.53
N GLU A 66 25.41 3.01 28.26
CA GLU A 66 24.42 2.06 27.72
C GLU A 66 24.91 0.61 27.73
N GLU A 67 26.18 0.37 27.38
CA GLU A 67 26.79 -0.98 27.48
C GLU A 67 26.79 -1.48 28.93
N THR A 68 27.04 -0.61 29.90
CA THR A 68 26.93 -0.97 31.32
C THR A 68 25.49 -1.24 31.76
N ALA A 69 24.50 -0.51 31.23
CA ALA A 69 23.08 -0.73 31.52
C ALA A 69 22.56 -2.05 30.91
N LEU A 70 22.92 -2.36 29.67
CA LEU A 70 22.61 -3.64 29.02
C LEU A 70 23.25 -4.83 29.76
N ASN A 71 24.48 -4.67 30.26
CA ASN A 71 25.16 -5.68 31.08
C ASN A 71 24.55 -5.84 32.49
N ALA A 72 23.87 -4.82 33.01
CA ALA A 72 23.21 -4.86 34.32
C ALA A 72 21.84 -5.56 34.30
N THR A 73 21.18 -5.65 33.14
CA THR A 73 19.85 -6.29 32.99
C THR A 73 19.82 -7.81 33.21
N ASP A 74 20.98 -8.45 33.40
CA ASP A 74 21.08 -9.87 33.77
C ASP A 74 20.99 -10.07 35.31
N ALA A 75 20.83 -9.01 36.10
CA ALA A 75 20.61 -9.07 37.55
C ALA A 75 19.15 -8.73 37.91
N GLU A 76 18.43 -9.72 38.46
CA GLU A 76 17.09 -9.53 39.03
C GLU A 76 17.11 -8.46 40.13
N GLY A 77 16.45 -7.31 39.92
CA GLY A 77 16.07 -6.41 41.01
C GLY A 77 16.08 -4.91 40.72
N SER A 78 14.87 -4.36 40.59
CA SER A 78 14.42 -3.02 41.00
C SER A 78 15.17 -1.76 40.53
N GLY A 79 14.43 -0.91 39.80
CA GLY A 79 14.41 0.53 40.08
C GLY A 79 15.36 1.45 39.28
N ALA A 80 16.18 0.92 38.37
CA ALA A 80 17.14 1.73 37.59
C ALA A 80 16.75 1.96 36.12
N HIS A 81 15.54 1.57 35.70
CA HIS A 81 15.12 1.68 34.30
C HIS A 81 14.63 3.09 33.90
N ASP A 82 14.18 3.92 34.85
CA ASP A 82 13.54 5.20 34.53
C ASP A 82 14.52 6.40 34.41
N ASP A 83 15.80 6.24 34.78
CA ASP A 83 16.78 7.35 34.80
C ASP A 83 17.88 7.29 33.71
N VAL A 84 17.95 6.23 32.89
CA VAL A 84 19.02 6.05 31.89
C VAL A 84 18.70 6.64 30.50
N LEU A 85 17.45 7.07 30.26
CA LEU A 85 16.99 7.53 28.94
C LEU A 85 17.38 8.98 28.57
N SER A 86 18.16 9.68 29.39
CA SER A 86 18.47 11.12 29.16
C SER A 86 19.91 11.42 28.71
N SER A 87 20.69 10.42 28.30
CA SER A 87 22.12 10.64 28.02
C SER A 87 22.39 11.23 26.63
N HIS A 88 22.96 12.44 26.60
CA HIS A 88 23.28 13.22 25.41
C HIS A 88 24.44 12.63 24.58
N PHE A 89 24.34 12.76 23.26
CA PHE A 89 25.31 12.22 22.30
C PHE A 89 26.54 13.13 22.12
N SER A 90 27.74 12.58 22.34
CA SER A 90 29.00 13.18 21.86
C SER A 90 30.01 12.08 21.47
N GLY A 91 30.27 11.92 20.17
CA GLY A 91 31.43 11.20 19.64
C GLY A 91 31.16 9.78 19.14
N LEU A 92 30.62 9.64 17.93
CA LEU A 92 30.75 8.42 17.12
C LEU A 92 32.02 8.56 16.27
N GLU A 93 33.02 7.74 16.54
CA GLU A 93 34.25 7.67 15.74
C GLU A 93 34.26 6.36 14.97
N ILE A 94 34.45 6.43 13.65
CA ILE A 94 34.47 5.25 12.78
C ILE A 94 35.85 5.22 12.12
N ALA A 95 36.62 4.17 12.38
CA ALA A 95 37.94 4.00 11.79
C ALA A 95 37.84 3.99 10.25
N ASP A 96 38.77 4.66 9.58
CA ASP A 96 38.82 4.79 8.12
C ASP A 96 38.80 3.43 7.40
N ASN A 97 39.39 2.40 8.02
CA ASN A 97 39.48 1.02 7.47
C ASN A 97 38.40 0.06 7.99
N GLY A 98 37.35 0.55 8.63
CA GLY A 98 36.23 -0.28 9.10
C GLY A 98 35.52 -1.03 7.96
N HIS A 99 35.14 -2.29 8.21
CA HIS A 99 34.47 -3.13 7.23
C HIS A 99 33.08 -2.56 6.88
N VAL A 100 32.86 -2.20 5.60
CA VAL A 100 31.65 -1.48 5.16
C VAL A 100 30.37 -2.28 5.42
N GLY A 101 30.40 -3.58 5.15
CA GLY A 101 29.27 -4.46 5.45
C GLY A 101 28.96 -4.54 6.95
N ALA A 102 29.98 -4.40 7.82
CA ALA A 102 29.78 -4.41 9.26
C ALA A 102 29.15 -3.09 9.74
N ILE A 103 29.55 -1.95 9.15
CA ILE A 103 28.93 -0.64 9.42
C ILE A 103 27.44 -0.67 9.05
N LYS A 104 27.11 -1.21 7.87
CA LYS A 104 25.72 -1.35 7.41
C LYS A 104 24.89 -2.23 8.35
N GLU A 105 25.37 -3.44 8.67
CA GLU A 105 24.65 -4.34 9.58
C GLU A 105 24.51 -3.76 10.99
N LEU A 106 25.52 -3.04 11.47
CA LEU A 106 25.45 -2.34 12.74
C LEU A 106 24.38 -1.24 12.72
N ALA A 107 24.21 -0.52 11.60
CA ALA A 107 23.13 0.45 11.43
C ALA A 107 21.74 -0.21 11.58
N VAL A 108 21.56 -1.41 11.02
CA VAL A 108 20.32 -2.20 11.17
C VAL A 108 20.12 -2.63 12.63
N CYS A 109 21.17 -3.05 13.33
CA CYS A 109 21.09 -3.39 14.75
C CYS A 109 20.58 -2.21 15.60
N TYR A 110 21.09 -0.99 15.37
CA TYR A 110 20.63 0.22 16.06
C TYR A 110 19.20 0.63 15.68
N GLU A 111 18.75 0.30 14.46
CA GLU A 111 17.39 0.58 14.02
C GLU A 111 16.36 -0.40 14.59
N LEU A 112 16.74 -1.65 14.82
CA LEU A 112 15.84 -2.67 15.37
C LEU A 112 16.00 -2.87 16.88
N GLY A 113 17.04 -2.30 17.49
CA GLY A 113 17.41 -2.58 18.88
C GLY A 113 17.90 -4.02 19.10
N GLU A 114 18.48 -4.64 18.07
CA GLU A 114 18.97 -6.03 18.12
C GLU A 114 20.37 -6.08 18.74
N GLY A 115 20.46 -6.47 20.00
CA GLY A 115 21.74 -6.60 20.71
C GLY A 115 22.39 -5.27 21.11
N VAL A 116 21.77 -4.14 20.75
CA VAL A 116 22.12 -2.76 21.13
C VAL A 116 20.84 -2.02 21.53
N LEU A 117 20.95 -0.90 22.25
CA LEU A 117 19.78 -0.04 22.48
C LEU A 117 19.34 0.60 21.16
N PHE A 118 18.03 0.67 20.96
CA PHE A 118 17.43 1.32 19.79
C PHE A 118 17.88 2.79 19.72
N ASN A 119 18.52 3.18 18.63
CA ASN A 119 19.01 4.53 18.41
C ASN A 119 18.99 4.90 16.92
N PRO A 120 17.93 5.58 16.44
CA PRO A 120 17.75 5.89 15.03
C PRO A 120 18.73 6.96 14.53
N ALA A 121 19.27 7.81 15.41
CA ALA A 121 20.27 8.81 15.05
C ALA A 121 21.63 8.16 14.74
N VAL A 122 22.08 7.22 15.59
CA VAL A 122 23.31 6.44 15.34
C VAL A 122 23.16 5.59 14.09
N SER A 123 22.01 4.91 13.93
CA SER A 123 21.71 4.16 12.71
C SER A 123 21.83 5.02 11.45
N PHE A 124 21.27 6.23 11.46
CA PHE A 124 21.33 7.16 10.32
C PHE A 124 22.76 7.56 9.96
N GLU A 125 23.62 7.86 10.95
CA GLU A 125 25.02 8.24 10.71
C GLU A 125 25.89 7.06 10.22
N LEU A 126 25.68 5.86 10.76
CA LEU A 126 26.33 4.64 10.28
C LEU A 126 25.92 4.35 8.83
N LEU A 127 24.63 4.46 8.51
CA LEU A 127 24.11 4.29 7.16
C LEU A 127 24.73 5.31 6.19
N ARG A 128 24.83 6.58 6.60
CA ARG A 128 25.48 7.63 5.82
C ARG A 128 26.94 7.29 5.52
N THR A 129 27.67 6.83 6.53
CA THR A 129 29.07 6.44 6.38
C THR A 129 29.23 5.23 5.46
N ALA A 130 28.37 4.22 5.57
CA ALA A 130 28.37 3.07 4.67
C ALA A 130 28.08 3.49 3.21
N ALA A 131 27.15 4.43 3.02
CA ALA A 131 26.82 4.97 1.69
C ALA A 131 27.98 5.77 1.07
N GLU A 132 28.65 6.61 1.87
CA GLU A 132 29.85 7.36 1.48
C GLU A 132 31.03 6.44 1.11
N ARG A 133 31.14 5.28 1.77
CA ARG A 133 32.13 4.24 1.46
C ARG A 133 31.78 3.37 0.25
N GLY A 134 30.62 3.58 -0.37
CA GLY A 134 30.28 2.94 -1.64
C GLY A 134 29.39 1.70 -1.56
N ASP A 135 28.79 1.39 -0.40
CA ASP A 135 27.85 0.27 -0.31
C ASP A 135 26.54 0.58 -1.05
N PRO A 136 26.13 -0.24 -2.03
CA PRO A 136 24.99 0.08 -2.89
C PRO A 136 23.65 0.01 -2.15
N GLU A 137 23.49 -0.91 -1.19
CA GLU A 137 22.25 -1.04 -0.41
C GLU A 137 22.09 0.14 0.55
N ALA A 138 23.18 0.55 1.22
CA ALA A 138 23.20 1.73 2.08
C ALA A 138 22.92 3.01 1.30
N GLN A 139 23.50 3.16 0.10
CA GLN A 139 23.17 4.27 -0.80
C GLN A 139 21.68 4.25 -1.19
N ALA A 140 21.12 3.08 -1.49
CA ALA A 140 19.72 2.97 -1.89
C ALA A 140 18.78 3.36 -0.73
N GLU A 141 19.07 2.88 0.48
CA GLU A 141 18.31 3.17 1.69
C GLU A 141 18.43 4.66 2.10
N LEU A 142 19.62 5.23 2.08
CA LEU A 142 19.82 6.66 2.34
C LEU A 142 19.11 7.52 1.29
N GLY A 143 19.21 7.15 0.00
CA GLY A 143 18.48 7.79 -1.08
C GLY A 143 16.97 7.79 -0.86
N PHE A 144 16.42 6.67 -0.36
CA PHE A 144 15.02 6.55 0.03
C PHE A 144 14.63 7.46 1.19
N ARG A 145 15.39 7.45 2.29
CA ARG A 145 15.10 8.32 3.44
C ARG A 145 15.10 9.79 3.04
N LEU A 146 16.11 10.22 2.29
CA LEU A 146 16.21 11.60 1.79
C LEU A 146 15.12 11.96 0.77
N ALA A 147 14.71 11.02 -0.07
CA ALA A 147 13.64 11.20 -1.05
C ALA A 147 12.27 11.43 -0.40
N ILE A 148 11.96 10.66 0.65
CA ILE A 148 10.69 10.78 1.37
C ILE A 148 10.76 11.90 2.42
N GLY A 149 11.94 12.18 2.95
CA GLY A 149 12.16 13.09 4.07
C GLY A 149 12.06 12.39 5.43
N ILE A 150 12.47 11.13 5.53
CA ILE A 150 12.54 10.38 6.79
C ILE A 150 13.84 10.75 7.49
N TYR A 151 13.73 11.36 8.66
CA TYR A 151 14.87 11.77 9.49
C TYR A 151 14.74 11.22 10.90
N PRO A 152 15.85 10.98 11.61
CA PRO A 152 15.78 10.71 13.03
C PRO A 152 15.09 11.88 13.76
N PRO A 153 14.34 11.61 14.84
CA PRO A 153 13.73 12.66 15.65
C PRO A 153 14.81 13.59 16.24
N PRO A 154 14.46 14.85 16.57
CA PRO A 154 15.38 15.76 17.25
C PRO A 154 15.79 15.18 18.60
N GLN A 155 17.02 15.43 19.02
CA GLN A 155 17.60 14.89 20.25
C GLN A 155 16.87 15.34 21.54
N ASP A 156 16.11 16.43 21.47
CA ASP A 156 15.40 17.03 22.61
C ASP A 156 13.90 16.69 22.66
N ALA A 157 13.42 15.74 21.85
CA ALA A 157 11.99 15.41 21.80
C ALA A 157 11.55 14.65 23.07
N ALA A 158 10.43 15.08 23.67
CA ALA A 158 9.87 14.51 24.89
C ALA A 158 9.32 13.10 24.67
N ASP A 159 9.47 12.23 25.68
CA ASP A 159 9.05 10.83 25.63
C ASP A 159 7.53 10.61 25.55
N PRO A 160 7.06 9.56 24.83
CA PRO A 160 7.85 8.63 24.03
C PRO A 160 8.25 9.21 22.66
N LEU A 161 9.53 9.07 22.32
CA LEU A 161 10.10 9.48 21.03
C LEU A 161 9.49 8.68 19.86
N PRO A 162 9.00 9.33 18.78
CA PRO A 162 8.63 8.62 17.56
C PRO A 162 9.88 8.01 16.89
N LEU A 163 9.76 6.85 16.23
CA LEU A 163 10.90 6.18 15.56
C LEU A 163 11.57 7.10 14.51
N PHE A 164 10.79 7.98 13.87
CA PHE A 164 11.27 8.94 12.88
C PHE A 164 10.37 10.19 12.81
N GLN A 165 10.86 11.23 12.15
CA GLN A 165 10.07 12.40 11.77
C GLN A 165 10.07 12.60 10.24
N LEU A 166 8.97 13.14 9.72
CA LEU A 166 8.86 13.53 8.31
C LEU A 166 9.24 15.01 8.12
N GLY A 167 10.39 15.24 7.49
CA GLY A 167 10.92 16.55 7.12
C GLY A 167 10.79 16.86 5.62
N GLN A 168 11.53 17.87 5.17
CA GLN A 168 11.59 18.23 3.76
C GLN A 168 12.46 17.25 2.98
N ALA A 169 11.96 16.78 1.83
CA ALA A 169 12.71 15.90 0.94
C ALA A 169 13.90 16.60 0.28
N ARG A 170 15.06 15.93 0.24
CA ARG A 170 16.32 16.40 -0.37
C ARG A 170 16.59 15.69 -1.70
N TRP A 171 15.80 16.04 -2.72
CA TRP A 171 15.80 15.32 -4.01
C TRP A 171 17.17 15.26 -4.72
N PRO A 172 18.00 16.31 -4.79
CA PRO A 172 19.28 16.24 -5.50
C PRO A 172 20.25 15.24 -4.85
N GLU A 173 20.32 15.26 -3.52
CA GLU A 173 21.14 14.34 -2.72
C GLU A 173 20.62 12.89 -2.86
N ALA A 174 19.30 12.70 -2.71
CA ALA A 174 18.66 11.41 -2.88
C ALA A 174 18.90 10.79 -4.27
N LEU A 175 18.83 11.60 -5.34
CA LEU A 175 19.06 11.16 -6.71
C LEU A 175 20.51 10.73 -6.95
N ALA A 176 21.48 11.40 -6.33
CA ALA A 176 22.89 11.02 -6.42
C ALA A 176 23.11 9.64 -5.80
N HIS A 177 22.57 9.41 -4.59
CA HIS A 177 22.67 8.11 -3.94
C HIS A 177 21.97 7.00 -4.74
N TYR A 178 20.78 7.25 -5.29
CA TYR A 178 20.13 6.29 -6.17
C TYR A 178 20.93 5.96 -7.43
N PHE A 179 21.59 6.96 -8.02
CA PHE A 179 22.42 6.75 -9.20
C PHE A 179 23.59 5.80 -8.90
N PHE A 180 24.31 6.01 -7.80
CA PHE A 180 25.41 5.14 -7.39
C PHE A 180 24.93 3.75 -6.96
N ALA A 181 23.82 3.66 -6.23
CA ALA A 181 23.21 2.38 -5.86
C ALA A 181 22.80 1.57 -7.11
N ALA A 182 22.19 2.22 -8.10
CA ALA A 182 21.81 1.58 -9.36
C ALA A 182 23.02 1.15 -10.20
N ALA A 183 24.14 1.89 -10.13
CA ALA A 183 25.42 1.50 -10.71
C ALA A 183 26.02 0.28 -9.99
N GLY A 184 25.85 0.19 -8.67
CA GLY A 184 26.19 -0.96 -7.84
C GLY A 184 25.21 -2.13 -7.90
N ASN A 185 24.32 -2.15 -8.91
CA ASN A 185 23.39 -3.25 -9.19
C ASN A 185 22.24 -3.43 -8.18
N ASP A 186 21.93 -2.42 -7.37
CA ASP A 186 20.79 -2.45 -6.46
C ASP A 186 19.45 -2.36 -7.22
N SER A 187 18.56 -3.32 -6.97
CA SER A 187 17.29 -3.47 -7.69
C SER A 187 16.24 -2.48 -7.22
N PHE A 188 16.27 -2.09 -5.94
CA PHE A 188 15.36 -1.10 -5.37
C PHE A 188 15.61 0.28 -5.97
N ALA A 189 16.87 0.74 -6.00
CA ALA A 189 17.27 2.01 -6.59
C ALA A 189 16.96 2.09 -8.08
N ARG A 190 17.18 0.99 -8.84
CA ARG A 190 16.79 0.92 -10.26
C ARG A 190 15.29 0.99 -10.45
N ALA A 191 14.50 0.27 -9.66
CA ALA A 191 13.05 0.35 -9.73
C ALA A 191 12.54 1.77 -9.40
N ALA A 192 13.11 2.42 -8.38
CA ALA A 192 12.78 3.79 -8.00
C ALA A 192 13.14 4.80 -9.10
N LEU A 193 14.36 4.76 -9.65
CA LEU A 193 14.77 5.64 -10.76
C LEU A 193 13.95 5.39 -12.03
N GLY A 194 13.66 4.13 -12.35
CA GLY A 194 12.78 3.75 -13.45
C GLY A 194 11.40 4.38 -13.31
N TYR A 195 10.78 4.26 -12.13
CA TYR A 195 9.48 4.87 -11.82
C TYR A 195 9.53 6.41 -11.92
N ARG A 196 10.58 7.02 -11.40
CA ARG A 196 10.76 8.48 -11.46
C ARG A 196 10.90 8.99 -12.89
N HIS A 197 11.68 8.35 -13.74
CA HIS A 197 11.81 8.73 -15.16
C HIS A 197 10.53 8.45 -15.97
N MET A 198 9.77 7.41 -15.60
CA MET A 198 8.48 7.12 -16.21
C MET A 198 7.47 8.25 -16.00
N HIS A 199 7.44 8.82 -14.78
CA HIS A 199 6.47 9.85 -14.39
C HIS A 199 7.01 11.29 -14.37
N GLY A 200 8.32 11.50 -14.51
CA GLY A 200 8.96 12.81 -14.42
C GLY A 200 9.07 13.35 -12.99
N LEU A 201 9.36 12.49 -12.01
CA LEU A 201 9.39 12.84 -10.58
C LEU A 201 10.80 13.30 -10.16
N GLY A 202 11.02 14.62 -10.15
CA GLY A 202 12.34 15.19 -9.82
C GLY A 202 13.42 14.95 -10.88
N VAL A 203 13.05 14.29 -11.98
CA VAL A 203 13.91 13.97 -13.14
C VAL A 203 13.13 14.20 -14.44
N PRO A 204 13.80 14.42 -15.59
CA PRO A 204 13.13 14.53 -16.88
C PRO A 204 12.38 13.24 -17.22
N LYS A 205 11.15 13.39 -17.71
CA LYS A 205 10.35 12.26 -18.18
C LYS A 205 10.97 11.68 -19.46
N SER A 206 11.43 10.44 -19.40
CA SER A 206 12.12 9.77 -20.50
C SER A 206 11.79 8.29 -20.49
N CYS A 207 11.17 7.79 -21.56
CA CYS A 207 10.84 6.38 -21.68
C CYS A 207 12.11 5.53 -21.85
N GLN A 208 13.07 5.97 -22.68
CA GLN A 208 14.31 5.23 -22.91
C GLN A 208 15.12 5.07 -21.63
N THR A 209 15.22 6.14 -20.83
CA THR A 209 15.94 6.11 -19.54
C THR A 209 15.21 5.23 -18.53
N ALA A 210 13.87 5.27 -18.48
CA ALA A 210 13.11 4.40 -17.59
C ALA A 210 13.28 2.91 -17.96
N VAL A 211 13.28 2.58 -19.26
CA VAL A 211 13.56 1.21 -19.76
C VAL A 211 14.96 0.75 -19.34
N LEU A 212 15.97 1.63 -19.44
CA LEU A 212 17.34 1.30 -19.04
C LEU A 212 17.46 0.87 -17.57
N TYR A 213 16.66 1.44 -16.68
CA TYR A 213 16.62 1.04 -15.28
C TYR A 213 15.75 -0.20 -15.02
N TYR A 214 14.58 -0.31 -15.67
CA TYR A 214 13.67 -1.43 -15.44
C TYR A 214 14.10 -2.74 -16.12
N GLN A 215 14.79 -2.68 -17.27
CA GLN A 215 15.23 -3.86 -17.99
C GLN A 215 16.09 -4.81 -17.12
N PRO A 216 17.19 -4.39 -16.47
CA PRO A 216 17.99 -5.30 -15.66
C PRO A 216 17.24 -5.82 -14.44
N VAL A 217 16.31 -5.05 -13.88
CA VAL A 217 15.44 -5.50 -12.78
C VAL A 217 14.49 -6.59 -13.27
N ALA A 218 13.89 -6.41 -14.45
CA ALA A 218 13.03 -7.42 -15.06
C ALA A 218 13.80 -8.69 -15.46
N GLU A 219 15.04 -8.55 -15.93
CA GLU A 219 15.93 -9.68 -16.25
C GLU A 219 16.22 -10.53 -15.00
N GLN A 220 16.47 -9.91 -13.84
CA GLN A 220 16.60 -10.64 -12.58
C GLN A 220 15.33 -11.44 -12.24
N VAL A 221 14.14 -10.83 -12.38
CA VAL A 221 12.86 -11.53 -12.14
C VAL A 221 12.66 -12.66 -13.14
N VAL A 222 13.05 -12.48 -14.40
CA VAL A 222 12.98 -13.51 -15.45
C VAL A 222 13.90 -14.68 -15.14
N GLU A 223 15.12 -14.41 -14.69
CA GLU A 223 16.08 -15.45 -14.34
C GLU A 223 15.60 -16.25 -13.12
N LEU A 224 15.03 -15.55 -12.12
CA LEU A 224 14.29 -16.20 -11.06
C LEU A 224 13.16 -17.05 -11.67
N ALA A 225 12.24 -16.48 -12.44
CA ALA A 225 11.06 -17.17 -12.97
C ALA A 225 11.33 -18.48 -13.75
N ARG A 226 12.55 -18.67 -14.28
CA ARG A 226 12.96 -19.93 -14.92
C ARG A 226 13.14 -21.09 -13.94
N GLN A 227 13.36 -20.79 -12.67
CA GLN A 227 13.56 -21.76 -11.61
C GLN A 227 12.20 -22.10 -10.95
N PRO A 228 11.88 -23.38 -10.67
CA PRO A 228 10.56 -23.84 -10.20
C PRO A 228 10.20 -23.46 -8.73
N ALA A 229 10.91 -22.50 -8.11
CA ALA A 229 10.75 -22.15 -6.69
C ALA A 229 11.14 -20.71 -6.28
N SER A 230 11.36 -19.83 -7.23
CA SER A 230 12.18 -18.62 -7.02
C SER A 230 11.42 -17.31 -6.85
N LEU A 231 10.21 -17.18 -7.41
CA LEU A 231 9.41 -15.97 -7.24
C LEU A 231 8.58 -16.06 -5.97
N PRO A 232 8.71 -15.09 -5.04
CA PRO A 232 7.93 -15.11 -3.82
C PRO A 232 6.46 -14.83 -4.13
N TYR A 233 5.59 -15.58 -3.46
CA TYR A 233 4.16 -15.30 -3.47
C TYR A 233 3.88 -14.09 -2.58
N VAL A 234 3.54 -12.96 -3.21
CA VAL A 234 3.22 -11.71 -2.51
C VAL A 234 1.72 -11.40 -2.62
N GLU A 235 1.04 -11.49 -1.49
CA GLU A 235 -0.35 -11.06 -1.32
C GLU A 235 -0.40 -9.53 -1.22
N ARG A 236 -1.16 -8.91 -2.13
CA ARG A 236 -1.23 -7.46 -2.30
C ARG A 236 -2.49 -6.91 -1.63
N MET A 237 -2.43 -6.76 -0.31
CA MET A 237 -3.56 -6.29 0.50
C MET A 237 -3.66 -4.77 0.49
N ARG A 238 -4.83 -4.24 0.09
CA ARG A 238 -5.11 -2.80 0.14
C ARG A 238 -5.81 -2.42 1.44
N LEU A 239 -5.29 -1.42 2.13
CA LEU A 239 -5.94 -0.83 3.30
C LEU A 239 -7.06 0.12 2.82
N SER A 240 -8.29 -0.10 3.26
CA SER A 240 -9.44 0.72 2.89
C SER A 240 -10.45 0.86 4.04
N ALA A 241 -11.29 1.90 3.95
CA ALA A 241 -12.37 2.13 4.91
C ALA A 241 -13.52 1.15 4.62
N GLY A 242 -13.74 0.16 5.49
CA GLY A 242 -14.81 -0.85 5.37
C GLY A 242 -14.30 -2.29 5.33
N ALA A 243 -13.00 -2.51 5.10
CA ALA A 243 -12.40 -3.81 5.24
C ALA A 243 -12.31 -4.20 6.73
N SER A 244 -13.27 -5.03 7.19
CA SER A 244 -13.12 -5.70 8.47
C SER A 244 -12.13 -6.86 8.30
N TRP A 245 -10.87 -6.62 8.59
CA TRP A 245 -9.85 -7.70 8.62
C TRP A 245 -10.11 -8.71 9.75
N ARG A 246 -11.04 -8.40 10.66
CA ARG A 246 -11.52 -9.33 11.69
C ARG A 246 -12.32 -10.46 11.01
N GLY A 247 -11.62 -11.54 10.69
CA GLY A 247 -12.22 -12.77 10.16
C GLY A 247 -11.76 -13.19 8.76
N HIS A 248 -10.86 -12.44 8.11
CA HIS A 248 -10.18 -12.98 6.93
C HIS A 248 -9.30 -14.15 7.37
N PRO A 249 -9.55 -15.38 6.89
CA PRO A 249 -8.78 -16.52 7.33
C PRO A 249 -7.34 -16.34 6.88
N THR A 250 -6.40 -16.39 7.82
CA THR A 250 -4.97 -16.39 7.49
C THR A 250 -4.68 -17.56 6.56
N ARG A 251 -3.59 -17.48 5.80
CA ARG A 251 -3.17 -18.60 4.96
C ARG A 251 -3.06 -19.92 5.75
N GLU A 252 -2.59 -19.86 6.99
CA GLU A 252 -2.54 -21.00 7.90
C GLU A 252 -3.94 -21.54 8.20
N GLN A 253 -4.90 -20.66 8.49
CA GLN A 253 -6.31 -21.05 8.70
C GLN A 253 -6.93 -21.64 7.42
N GLN A 254 -6.56 -21.13 6.24
CA GLN A 254 -6.99 -21.70 4.95
C GLN A 254 -6.40 -23.10 4.73
N VAL A 255 -5.11 -23.29 4.97
CA VAL A 255 -4.44 -24.61 4.88
C VAL A 255 -5.11 -25.61 5.81
N LEU A 256 -5.35 -25.25 7.07
CA LEU A 256 -6.03 -26.11 8.05
C LEU A 256 -7.47 -26.47 7.60
N HIS A 257 -8.19 -25.52 7.00
CA HIS A 257 -9.53 -25.77 6.46
C HIS A 257 -9.50 -26.81 5.34
N TYR A 258 -8.64 -26.63 4.33
CA TYR A 258 -8.52 -27.58 3.22
C TYR A 258 -7.99 -28.95 3.66
N GLN A 259 -7.11 -28.99 4.66
CA GLN A 259 -6.60 -30.23 5.24
C GLN A 259 -7.72 -31.11 5.77
N TRP A 260 -8.67 -30.54 6.51
CA TRP A 260 -9.81 -31.29 7.04
C TRP A 260 -10.64 -31.96 5.92
N PHE A 261 -10.92 -31.26 4.83
CA PHE A 261 -11.64 -31.84 3.67
C PHE A 261 -10.80 -32.85 2.89
N ALA A 262 -9.49 -32.64 2.80
CA ALA A 262 -8.58 -33.57 2.14
C ALA A 262 -8.52 -34.91 2.88
N ASP A 263 -8.51 -34.87 4.21
CA ASP A 263 -8.53 -36.06 5.08
C ASP A 263 -9.87 -36.82 4.99
N LEU A 264 -10.96 -36.13 4.65
CA LEU A 264 -12.26 -36.76 4.32
C LEU A 264 -12.31 -37.39 2.92
N GLY A 265 -11.22 -37.30 2.15
CA GLY A 265 -11.11 -37.90 0.82
C GLY A 265 -11.61 -37.03 -0.34
N SER A 266 -11.80 -35.72 -0.13
CA SER A 266 -12.14 -34.82 -1.23
C SER A 266 -10.93 -34.61 -2.14
N ALA A 267 -11.00 -35.15 -3.37
CA ALA A 267 -9.94 -34.98 -4.38
C ALA A 267 -9.69 -33.50 -4.71
N GLU A 268 -10.73 -32.67 -4.69
CA GLU A 268 -10.61 -31.23 -4.89
C GLU A 268 -9.82 -30.56 -3.76
N ALA A 269 -10.11 -30.92 -2.51
CA ALA A 269 -9.39 -30.38 -1.36
C ALA A 269 -7.93 -30.88 -1.32
N GLN A 270 -7.69 -32.15 -1.65
CA GLN A 270 -6.35 -32.72 -1.80
C GLN A 270 -5.53 -31.97 -2.86
N ARG A 271 -6.14 -31.69 -4.02
CA ARG A 271 -5.51 -30.90 -5.09
C ARG A 271 -5.22 -29.45 -4.63
N ALA A 272 -6.21 -28.78 -4.03
CA ALA A 272 -6.04 -27.41 -3.55
C ALA A 272 -4.95 -27.30 -2.48
N LEU A 273 -4.93 -28.24 -1.54
CA LEU A 273 -3.91 -28.32 -0.50
C LEU A 273 -2.52 -28.61 -1.07
N GLY A 274 -2.42 -29.54 -2.02
CA GLY A 274 -1.18 -29.80 -2.77
C GLY A 274 -0.65 -28.53 -3.42
N GLN A 275 -1.51 -27.75 -4.07
CA GLN A 275 -1.11 -26.46 -4.67
C GLN A 275 -0.64 -25.46 -3.61
N MET A 276 -1.37 -25.31 -2.50
CA MET A 276 -1.00 -24.41 -1.41
C MET A 276 0.36 -24.77 -0.78
N LEU A 277 0.66 -26.07 -0.64
CA LEU A 277 1.92 -26.58 -0.10
C LEU A 277 3.07 -26.48 -1.10
N THR A 278 2.81 -26.43 -2.41
CA THR A 278 3.85 -26.13 -3.42
C THR A 278 4.20 -24.66 -3.54
N GLN A 279 3.25 -23.75 -3.28
CA GLN A 279 3.39 -22.32 -3.57
C GLN A 279 3.20 -21.45 -2.31
N GLY A 280 4.03 -21.59 -1.27
CA GLY A 280 3.85 -20.85 -0.01
C GLY A 280 5.07 -20.67 0.88
N VAL A 281 4.91 -19.88 1.95
CA VAL A 281 5.95 -19.61 2.96
C VAL A 281 6.30 -20.87 3.76
N GLN A 282 5.31 -21.73 4.02
CA GLN A 282 5.52 -23.09 4.54
C GLN A 282 5.40 -24.12 3.41
N ARG A 283 6.34 -24.06 2.47
CA ARG A 283 6.39 -24.99 1.34
C ARG A 283 6.80 -26.38 1.83
N ASP A 284 5.94 -27.38 1.63
CA ASP A 284 6.27 -28.78 1.84
C ASP A 284 5.97 -29.56 0.55
N PRO A 285 6.95 -29.66 -0.36
CA PRO A 285 6.74 -30.31 -1.63
C PRO A 285 6.55 -31.83 -1.49
N GLU A 286 7.06 -32.46 -0.43
CA GLU A 286 6.86 -33.89 -0.19
C GLU A 286 5.42 -34.17 0.27
N GLN A 287 4.90 -33.34 1.17
CA GLN A 287 3.50 -33.43 1.58
C GLN A 287 2.56 -33.09 0.42
N ALA A 288 2.90 -32.10 -0.40
CA ALA A 288 2.15 -31.79 -1.61
C ALA A 288 2.10 -33.00 -2.57
N PHE A 289 3.21 -33.71 -2.75
CA PHE A 289 3.28 -34.92 -3.59
C PHE A 289 2.29 -35.98 -3.13
N ARG A 290 2.18 -36.20 -1.81
CA ARG A 290 1.25 -37.19 -1.24
C ARG A 290 -0.21 -36.84 -1.54
N TYR A 291 -0.59 -35.58 -1.36
CA TYR A 291 -1.96 -35.14 -1.64
C TYR A 291 -2.29 -35.17 -3.14
N PHE A 292 -1.36 -34.74 -4.02
CA PHE A 292 -1.57 -34.87 -5.46
C PHE A 292 -1.67 -36.33 -5.89
N ARG A 293 -0.91 -37.24 -5.28
CA ARG A 293 -1.03 -38.67 -5.54
C ARG A 293 -2.40 -39.23 -5.18
N GLN A 294 -2.92 -38.88 -4.01
CA GLN A 294 -4.26 -39.30 -3.59
C GLN A 294 -5.35 -38.77 -4.55
N ALA A 295 -5.28 -37.49 -4.93
CA ALA A 295 -6.23 -36.90 -5.86
C ALA A 295 -6.14 -37.54 -7.26
N ALA A 296 -4.93 -37.80 -7.75
CA ALA A 296 -4.71 -38.46 -9.04
C ALA A 296 -5.21 -39.92 -9.05
N GLU A 297 -5.02 -40.66 -7.95
CA GLU A 297 -5.56 -42.01 -7.77
C GLU A 297 -7.11 -42.00 -7.73
N ALA A 298 -7.72 -40.92 -7.21
CA ALA A 298 -9.16 -40.67 -7.29
C ALA A 298 -9.65 -40.22 -8.70
N GLY A 299 -8.74 -40.07 -9.67
CA GLY A 299 -9.07 -39.75 -11.06
C GLY A 299 -8.99 -38.27 -11.43
N ASP A 300 -8.51 -37.41 -10.54
CA ASP A 300 -8.35 -35.97 -10.78
C ASP A 300 -7.23 -35.70 -11.82
N ALA A 301 -7.59 -35.09 -12.95
CA ALA A 301 -6.67 -34.86 -14.07
C ALA A 301 -5.69 -33.71 -13.85
N ASP A 302 -6.07 -32.71 -13.05
CA ASP A 302 -5.17 -31.62 -12.64
C ASP A 302 -4.05 -32.19 -11.76
N ALA A 303 -4.41 -33.03 -10.78
CA ALA A 303 -3.45 -33.68 -9.89
C ALA A 303 -2.49 -34.60 -10.65
N MET A 304 -2.97 -35.32 -11.68
CA MET A 304 -2.10 -36.07 -12.60
C MET A 304 -1.09 -35.17 -13.31
N ALA A 305 -1.51 -33.99 -13.78
CA ALA A 305 -0.59 -33.05 -14.41
C ALA A 305 0.43 -32.47 -13.40
N HIS A 306 0.00 -32.15 -12.18
CA HIS A 306 0.90 -31.71 -11.10
C HIS A 306 1.94 -32.77 -10.75
N LEU A 307 1.55 -34.05 -10.64
CA LEU A 307 2.51 -35.15 -10.47
C LEU A 307 3.50 -35.24 -11.63
N GLY A 308 3.04 -35.10 -12.87
CA GLY A 308 3.91 -35.03 -14.03
C GLY A 308 4.97 -33.93 -13.90
N HIS A 309 4.57 -32.74 -13.45
CA HIS A 309 5.49 -31.62 -13.18
C HIS A 309 6.45 -31.90 -12.03
N MET A 310 5.99 -32.54 -10.95
CA MET A 310 6.84 -32.88 -9.81
C MET A 310 7.92 -33.90 -10.19
N TYR A 311 7.57 -34.93 -10.97
CA TYR A 311 8.52 -35.90 -11.51
C TYR A 311 9.47 -35.28 -12.55
N ALA A 312 9.00 -34.37 -13.40
CA ALA A 312 9.85 -33.72 -14.39
C ALA A 312 10.91 -32.82 -13.75
N ASN A 313 10.55 -32.11 -12.67
CA ASN A 313 11.43 -31.13 -12.02
C ASN A 313 12.13 -31.65 -10.75
N GLY A 314 11.80 -32.86 -10.28
CA GLY A 314 12.34 -33.40 -9.03
C GLY A 314 11.88 -32.65 -7.77
N VAL A 315 10.66 -32.11 -7.77
CA VAL A 315 10.12 -31.32 -6.64
C VAL A 315 9.34 -32.25 -5.72
N GLY A 316 9.82 -32.48 -4.51
CA GLY A 316 9.14 -33.34 -3.51
C GLY A 316 9.19 -34.84 -3.81
N VAL A 317 9.84 -35.23 -4.91
CA VAL A 317 10.08 -36.60 -5.36
C VAL A 317 11.33 -36.62 -6.24
N ALA A 318 12.02 -37.75 -6.33
CA ALA A 318 13.15 -37.89 -7.25
C ALA A 318 12.70 -37.68 -8.71
N ALA A 319 13.48 -36.91 -9.47
CA ALA A 319 13.17 -36.62 -10.86
C ALA A 319 13.16 -37.91 -11.71
N SER A 320 12.12 -38.08 -12.53
CA SER A 320 11.96 -39.21 -13.43
C SER A 320 11.20 -38.79 -14.68
N ASN A 321 11.89 -38.74 -15.81
CA ASN A 321 11.29 -38.39 -17.10
C ASN A 321 10.25 -39.43 -17.56
N GLU A 322 10.47 -40.71 -17.24
CA GLU A 322 9.54 -41.80 -17.58
C GLU A 322 8.25 -41.67 -16.77
N SER A 323 8.35 -41.42 -15.46
CA SER A 323 7.19 -41.19 -14.60
C SER A 323 6.44 -39.92 -15.00
N ALA A 324 7.17 -38.84 -15.32
CA ALA A 324 6.57 -37.61 -15.81
C ALA A 324 5.77 -37.85 -17.10
N LEU A 325 6.33 -38.61 -18.04
CA LEU A 325 5.66 -38.98 -19.28
C LEU A 325 4.38 -39.77 -19.03
N ASP A 326 4.41 -40.80 -18.17
CA ASP A 326 3.23 -41.61 -17.86
C ASP A 326 2.11 -40.76 -17.26
N TRP A 327 2.43 -39.89 -16.28
CA TRP A 327 1.43 -39.01 -15.67
C TRP A 327 0.88 -37.96 -16.63
N PHE A 328 1.73 -37.35 -17.47
CA PHE A 328 1.27 -36.41 -18.50
C PHE A 328 0.42 -37.11 -19.56
N ASP A 329 0.74 -38.33 -19.97
CA ASP A 329 -0.06 -39.12 -20.93
C ASP A 329 -1.44 -39.45 -20.33
N ARG A 330 -1.52 -39.88 -19.07
CA ARG A 330 -2.79 -40.12 -18.36
C ARG A 330 -3.65 -38.86 -18.30
N ALA A 331 -3.07 -37.71 -17.99
CA ALA A 331 -3.77 -36.43 -17.99
C ALA A 331 -4.23 -36.04 -19.41
N ALA A 332 -3.35 -36.16 -20.40
CA ALA A 332 -3.65 -35.82 -21.79
C ALA A 332 -4.75 -36.70 -22.42
N ARG A 333 -4.82 -38.00 -22.06
CA ARG A 333 -5.90 -38.92 -22.48
C ARG A 333 -7.27 -38.49 -21.97
N ARG A 334 -7.32 -37.76 -20.86
CA ARG A 334 -8.53 -37.11 -20.34
C ARG A 334 -8.77 -35.72 -20.97
N ASN A 335 -8.06 -35.42 -22.07
CA ASN A 335 -8.07 -34.12 -22.74
C ASN A 335 -7.63 -32.96 -21.81
N HIS A 336 -6.79 -33.22 -20.81
CA HIS A 336 -6.35 -32.17 -19.87
C HIS A 336 -5.28 -31.25 -20.51
N PRO A 337 -5.47 -29.92 -20.51
CA PRO A 337 -4.56 -28.98 -21.16
C PRO A 337 -3.13 -29.01 -20.60
N SER A 338 -2.95 -29.11 -19.27
CA SER A 338 -1.61 -29.18 -18.68
C SER A 338 -0.91 -30.52 -18.96
N GLY A 339 -1.67 -31.60 -19.16
CA GLY A 339 -1.13 -32.89 -19.59
C GLY A 339 -0.59 -32.82 -21.01
N GLN A 340 -1.38 -32.24 -21.93
CA GLN A 340 -0.99 -31.98 -23.30
C GLN A 340 0.23 -31.06 -23.37
N TYR A 341 0.24 -29.99 -22.57
CA TYR A 341 1.40 -29.11 -22.42
C TYR A 341 2.65 -29.88 -21.97
N GLY A 342 2.55 -30.69 -20.91
CA GLY A 342 3.65 -31.51 -20.41
C GLY A 342 4.22 -32.42 -21.49
N LEU A 343 3.37 -33.13 -22.25
CA LEU A 343 3.81 -33.94 -23.39
C LEU A 343 4.49 -33.10 -24.48
N GLY A 344 3.95 -31.92 -24.79
CA GLY A 344 4.56 -30.99 -25.74
C GLY A 344 5.96 -30.56 -25.30
N TYR A 345 6.12 -30.26 -24.01
CA TYR A 345 7.41 -29.89 -23.42
C TYR A 345 8.42 -31.03 -23.45
N LEU A 346 8.01 -32.26 -23.08
CA LEU A 346 8.87 -33.45 -23.16
C LEU A 346 9.36 -33.70 -24.59
N HIS A 347 8.49 -33.57 -25.59
CA HIS A 347 8.86 -33.71 -27.00
C HIS A 347 9.74 -32.56 -27.52
N LEU A 348 9.56 -31.33 -27.03
CA LEU A 348 10.39 -30.20 -27.43
C LEU A 348 11.82 -30.32 -26.87
N SER A 349 11.93 -30.73 -25.60
CA SER A 349 13.20 -30.83 -24.87
C SER A 349 13.92 -32.17 -25.11
N GLY A 350 13.20 -33.23 -25.47
CA GLY A 350 13.74 -34.58 -25.64
C GLY A 350 13.89 -35.36 -24.34
N TYR A 351 13.08 -35.06 -23.32
CA TYR A 351 13.13 -35.72 -22.01
C TYR A 351 12.26 -36.96 -21.98
N GLY A 352 12.86 -38.15 -21.84
CA GLY A 352 12.14 -39.44 -21.86
C GLY A 352 11.57 -39.83 -23.23
N VAL A 353 11.63 -38.94 -24.23
CA VAL A 353 11.16 -39.16 -25.61
C VAL A 353 12.12 -38.55 -26.63
N PRO A 354 12.14 -39.06 -27.88
CA PRO A 354 12.86 -38.39 -28.96
C PRO A 354 12.34 -36.97 -29.18
N LYS A 355 13.29 -36.04 -29.41
CA LYS A 355 12.98 -34.64 -29.70
C LYS A 355 12.21 -34.52 -31.02
N ASP A 356 11.01 -33.95 -30.96
CA ASP A 356 10.12 -33.76 -32.12
C ASP A 356 9.35 -32.45 -31.97
N ALA A 357 9.87 -31.39 -32.61
CA ALA A 357 9.25 -30.08 -32.60
C ALA A 357 7.87 -30.05 -33.28
N LYS A 358 7.58 -30.95 -34.24
CA LYS A 358 6.26 -30.98 -34.89
C LYS A 358 5.21 -31.59 -33.97
N LYS A 359 5.55 -32.63 -33.23
CA LYS A 359 4.66 -33.17 -32.18
C LYS A 359 4.45 -32.16 -31.06
N ALA A 360 5.52 -31.51 -30.59
CA ALA A 360 5.41 -30.45 -29.60
C ALA A 360 4.45 -29.34 -30.05
N PHE A 361 4.58 -28.88 -31.30
CA PHE A 361 3.69 -27.85 -31.87
C PHE A 361 2.22 -28.26 -31.81
N LYS A 362 1.90 -29.51 -32.18
CA LYS A 362 0.52 -30.04 -32.13
C LYS A 362 -0.02 -30.07 -30.71
N TYR A 363 0.75 -30.58 -29.75
CA TYR A 363 0.34 -30.64 -28.36
C TYR A 363 0.14 -29.26 -27.74
N PHE A 364 1.04 -28.30 -27.99
CA PHE A 364 0.86 -26.93 -27.53
C PHE A 364 -0.35 -26.26 -28.19
N THR A 365 -0.59 -26.49 -29.48
CA THR A 365 -1.80 -25.97 -30.16
C THR A 365 -3.07 -26.47 -29.47
N SER A 366 -3.19 -27.79 -29.27
CA SER A 366 -4.34 -28.41 -28.57
C SER A 366 -4.54 -27.87 -27.14
N ALA A 367 -3.45 -27.70 -26.38
CA ALA A 367 -3.52 -27.14 -25.04
C ALA A 367 -3.92 -25.65 -25.07
N SER A 368 -3.44 -24.90 -26.07
CA SER A 368 -3.68 -23.47 -26.22
C SER A 368 -5.12 -23.14 -26.62
N GLU A 369 -5.77 -24.00 -27.41
CA GLU A 369 -7.19 -23.90 -27.77
C GLU A 369 -8.10 -24.04 -26.53
N GLN A 370 -7.60 -24.70 -25.49
CA GLN A 370 -8.25 -24.84 -24.19
C GLN A 370 -7.84 -23.76 -23.17
N GLY A 371 -7.08 -22.74 -23.60
CA GLY A 371 -6.68 -21.61 -22.76
C GLY A 371 -5.42 -21.84 -21.91
N HIS A 372 -4.60 -22.84 -22.20
CA HIS A 372 -3.36 -23.07 -21.44
C HIS A 372 -2.30 -21.98 -21.72
N VAL A 373 -1.98 -21.20 -20.68
CA VAL A 373 -1.17 -19.97 -20.79
C VAL A 373 0.28 -20.24 -21.24
N GLU A 374 0.95 -21.23 -20.63
CA GLU A 374 2.32 -21.62 -20.98
C GLU A 374 2.39 -22.12 -22.44
N SER A 375 1.33 -22.77 -22.93
CA SER A 375 1.29 -23.26 -24.31
C SER A 375 1.28 -22.11 -25.30
N TRP A 376 0.55 -21.01 -25.02
CA TRP A 376 0.67 -19.79 -25.83
C TRP A 376 2.09 -19.24 -25.83
N PHE A 377 2.77 -19.20 -24.69
CA PHE A 377 4.16 -18.75 -24.64
C PHE A 377 5.07 -19.60 -25.53
N HIS A 378 5.02 -20.93 -25.41
CA HIS A 378 5.85 -21.83 -26.23
C HIS A 378 5.50 -21.77 -27.71
N LEU A 379 4.21 -21.65 -28.08
CA LEU A 379 3.82 -21.39 -29.48
C LEU A 379 4.43 -20.08 -29.99
N GLY A 380 4.43 -19.03 -29.16
CA GLY A 380 5.09 -17.76 -29.48
C GLY A 380 6.57 -17.95 -29.78
N VAL A 381 7.29 -18.68 -28.93
CA VAL A 381 8.72 -19.00 -29.12
C VAL A 381 8.94 -19.86 -30.38
N MET A 382 8.09 -20.85 -30.62
CA MET A 382 8.18 -21.73 -31.79
C MET A 382 7.93 -20.97 -33.10
N HIS A 383 6.98 -20.04 -33.13
CA HIS A 383 6.77 -19.15 -34.28
C HIS A 383 7.90 -18.14 -34.45
N LEU A 384 8.51 -17.65 -33.37
CA LEU A 384 9.65 -16.73 -33.48
C LEU A 384 10.88 -17.43 -34.09
N ASN A 385 11.16 -18.66 -33.65
CA ASN A 385 12.35 -19.42 -34.06
C ASN A 385 12.13 -20.35 -35.26
N GLY A 386 10.89 -20.55 -35.71
CA GLY A 386 10.55 -21.51 -36.78
C GLY A 386 10.69 -22.97 -36.37
N TRP A 387 10.40 -23.31 -35.11
CA TRP A 387 10.45 -24.70 -34.62
C TRP A 387 9.13 -25.41 -34.90
N GLY A 388 9.16 -26.53 -35.63
CA GLY A 388 7.95 -27.30 -35.96
C GLY A 388 6.95 -26.59 -36.90
N THR A 389 7.20 -25.32 -37.23
CA THR A 389 6.40 -24.44 -38.09
C THR A 389 7.30 -23.44 -38.84
N LYS A 390 6.75 -22.63 -39.75
CA LYS A 390 7.51 -21.54 -40.39
C LYS A 390 7.64 -20.35 -39.43
N ALA A 391 8.80 -19.70 -39.45
CA ALA A 391 9.02 -18.50 -38.65
C ALA A 391 8.03 -17.39 -39.02
N ASN A 392 7.36 -16.82 -38.03
CA ASN A 392 6.37 -15.75 -38.18
C ASN A 392 6.32 -14.88 -36.91
N ALA A 393 6.98 -13.73 -36.95
CA ALA A 393 7.04 -12.79 -35.83
C ALA A 393 5.67 -12.21 -35.45
N GLN A 394 4.76 -12.04 -36.42
CA GLN A 394 3.42 -11.52 -36.15
C GLN A 394 2.58 -12.51 -35.34
N GLN A 395 2.64 -13.80 -35.69
CA GLN A 395 2.00 -14.85 -34.90
C GLN A 395 2.63 -14.95 -33.50
N ALA A 396 3.97 -14.84 -33.39
CA ALA A 396 4.63 -14.82 -32.10
C ALA A 396 4.12 -13.67 -31.20
N LEU A 397 4.00 -12.45 -31.73
CA LEU A 397 3.42 -11.31 -31.03
C LEU A 397 1.99 -11.58 -30.53
N THR A 398 1.13 -12.20 -31.36
CA THR A 398 -0.24 -12.53 -30.93
C THR A 398 -0.26 -13.51 -29.77
N PHE A 399 0.55 -14.57 -29.81
CA PHE A 399 0.62 -15.56 -28.75
C PHE A 399 1.23 -14.99 -27.46
N PHE A 400 2.31 -14.20 -27.56
CA PHE A 400 2.87 -13.52 -26.39
C PHE A 400 1.89 -12.52 -25.78
N ASN A 401 1.11 -11.79 -26.58
CA ASN A 401 0.09 -10.89 -26.07
C ASN A 401 -1.03 -11.64 -25.32
N MET A 402 -1.47 -12.80 -25.82
CA MET A 402 -2.46 -13.65 -25.12
C MET A 402 -1.92 -14.16 -23.78
N ALA A 403 -0.70 -14.70 -23.75
CA ALA A 403 -0.05 -15.14 -22.51
C ALA A 403 0.24 -13.99 -21.53
N SER A 404 0.63 -12.81 -22.05
CA SER A 404 0.92 -11.61 -21.27
C SER A 404 -0.31 -11.08 -20.53
N LYS A 405 -1.50 -11.10 -21.17
CA LYS A 405 -2.77 -10.67 -20.56
C LYS A 405 -3.16 -11.52 -19.36
N LEU A 406 -2.82 -12.81 -19.36
CA LEU A 406 -3.01 -13.70 -18.22
C LEU A 406 -1.85 -13.66 -17.22
N GLY A 407 -0.87 -12.78 -17.44
CA GLY A 407 0.20 -12.54 -16.48
C GLY A 407 1.33 -13.56 -16.56
N HIS A 408 1.70 -14.06 -17.72
CA HIS A 408 2.90 -14.90 -17.87
C HIS A 408 4.18 -14.04 -17.94
N VAL A 409 5.13 -14.23 -17.00
CA VAL A 409 6.35 -13.38 -16.87
C VAL A 409 7.22 -13.42 -18.13
N LEU A 410 7.61 -14.61 -18.59
CA LEU A 410 8.50 -14.75 -19.75
C LEU A 410 7.86 -14.23 -21.04
N ALA A 411 6.55 -14.43 -21.22
CA ALA A 411 5.80 -13.87 -22.34
C ALA A 411 5.76 -12.34 -22.32
N GLN A 412 5.53 -11.74 -21.14
CA GLN A 412 5.61 -10.29 -20.96
C GLN A 412 6.99 -9.74 -21.33
N TYR A 413 8.05 -10.44 -20.92
CA TYR A 413 9.43 -10.03 -21.20
C TYR A 413 9.73 -10.11 -22.70
N ASN A 414 9.44 -11.23 -23.34
CA ASN A 414 9.65 -11.39 -24.79
C ASN A 414 8.81 -10.36 -25.58
N LEU A 415 7.57 -10.09 -25.16
CA LEU A 415 6.74 -9.06 -25.76
C LEU A 415 7.36 -7.66 -25.61
N ALA A 416 7.88 -7.33 -24.42
CA ALA A 416 8.58 -6.08 -24.18
C ALA A 416 9.82 -5.93 -25.07
N MET A 417 10.63 -6.98 -25.19
CA MET A 417 11.82 -6.96 -26.06
C MET A 417 11.45 -6.82 -27.53
N LEU A 418 10.38 -7.47 -28.00
CA LEU A 418 9.88 -7.30 -29.37
C LEU A 418 9.39 -5.87 -29.61
N HIS A 419 8.72 -5.26 -28.63
CA HIS A 419 8.34 -3.85 -28.71
C HIS A 419 9.56 -2.94 -28.79
N LEU A 420 10.61 -3.16 -27.99
CA LEU A 420 11.84 -2.37 -28.04
C LEU A 420 12.60 -2.53 -29.37
N GLN A 421 12.68 -3.75 -29.91
CA GLN A 421 13.33 -4.03 -31.19
C GLN A 421 12.58 -3.42 -32.38
N GLY A 422 11.23 -3.43 -32.35
CA GLY A 422 10.40 -2.75 -33.35
C GLY A 422 10.29 -1.23 -33.18
N SER A 423 10.62 -0.70 -32.00
CA SER A 423 10.42 0.71 -31.62
C SER A 423 11.44 1.69 -32.19
N ALA A 424 12.42 1.24 -32.98
CA ALA A 424 13.36 2.16 -33.65
C ALA A 424 12.64 3.19 -34.56
N ALA A 425 11.37 2.95 -34.93
CA ALA A 425 10.55 3.86 -35.73
C ALA A 425 9.26 4.39 -35.04
N ASP A 426 8.70 3.69 -34.04
CA ASP A 426 7.40 4.03 -33.45
C ASP A 426 7.49 4.50 -31.99
N LYS A 427 7.05 5.74 -31.72
CA LYS A 427 7.01 6.35 -30.37
C LYS A 427 6.15 5.56 -29.35
N GLY A 428 5.24 4.71 -29.80
CA GLY A 428 4.36 3.90 -28.94
C GLY A 428 4.98 2.57 -28.45
N GLY A 429 6.05 2.09 -29.10
CA GLY A 429 6.67 0.81 -28.74
C GLY A 429 7.36 0.86 -27.37
N CYS A 430 8.08 1.95 -27.09
CA CYS A 430 8.77 2.13 -25.81
C CYS A 430 7.80 2.15 -24.61
N THR A 431 6.68 2.87 -24.71
CA THR A 431 5.73 2.97 -23.58
C THR A 431 5.07 1.63 -23.27
N ALA A 432 4.71 0.86 -24.29
CA ALA A 432 4.16 -0.49 -24.11
C ALA A 432 5.19 -1.44 -23.47
N ALA A 433 6.46 -1.38 -23.93
CA ALA A 433 7.54 -2.16 -23.33
C ALA A 433 7.79 -1.78 -21.86
N LEU A 434 7.81 -0.48 -21.56
CA LEU A 434 8.04 0.03 -20.20
C LEU A 434 6.95 -0.44 -19.23
N GLU A 435 5.67 -0.42 -19.63
CA GLU A 435 4.57 -0.93 -18.80
C GLU A 435 4.70 -2.42 -18.51
N LEU A 436 5.15 -3.21 -19.49
CA LEU A 436 5.40 -4.64 -19.32
C LEU A 436 6.60 -4.89 -18.39
N LEU A 437 7.71 -4.18 -18.59
CA LEU A 437 8.89 -4.29 -17.74
C LEU A 437 8.59 -3.89 -16.30
N LYS A 438 7.80 -2.84 -16.09
CA LYS A 438 7.31 -2.47 -14.75
C LYS A 438 6.53 -3.63 -14.12
N LYS A 439 5.53 -4.19 -14.80
CA LYS A 439 4.73 -5.32 -14.28
C LYS A 439 5.59 -6.54 -13.92
N ILE A 440 6.65 -6.80 -14.69
CA ILE A 440 7.61 -7.87 -14.38
C ILE A 440 8.39 -7.51 -13.11
N ALA A 441 8.96 -6.31 -13.05
CA ALA A 441 9.70 -5.84 -11.88
C ALA A 441 8.86 -5.91 -10.60
N GLU A 442 7.56 -5.62 -10.64
CA GLU A 442 6.67 -5.71 -9.46
C GLU A 442 6.48 -7.13 -8.90
N ARG A 443 6.94 -8.16 -9.60
CA ARG A 443 6.89 -9.57 -9.17
C ARG A 443 8.17 -10.07 -8.53
N GLY A 444 9.21 -9.23 -8.48
CA GLY A 444 10.48 -9.59 -7.86
C GLY A 444 10.40 -9.71 -6.33
N PRO A 445 11.48 -10.20 -5.70
CA PRO A 445 11.52 -10.44 -4.26
C PRO A 445 11.27 -9.22 -3.37
N TRP A 446 11.69 -8.04 -3.83
CA TRP A 446 11.45 -6.77 -3.14
C TRP A 446 9.96 -6.44 -2.94
N ALA A 447 9.03 -7.09 -3.65
CA ALA A 447 7.61 -6.92 -3.40
C ALA A 447 7.15 -7.50 -2.05
N ALA A 448 7.95 -8.40 -1.43
CA ALA A 448 7.66 -9.00 -0.12
C ALA A 448 7.48 -7.95 1.00
N VAL A 449 8.11 -6.78 0.86
CA VAL A 449 7.93 -5.62 1.75
C VAL A 449 6.45 -5.23 1.96
N LEU A 450 5.57 -5.52 1.00
CA LEU A 450 4.13 -5.25 1.13
C LEU A 450 3.44 -6.17 2.16
N GLN A 451 3.87 -7.43 2.23
CA GLN A 451 3.35 -8.38 3.21
C GLN A 451 3.89 -8.06 4.60
N GLU A 452 5.19 -7.80 4.71
CA GLU A 452 5.83 -7.37 5.96
C GLU A 452 5.16 -6.13 6.53
N ALA A 453 4.91 -5.11 5.69
CA ALA A 453 4.20 -3.90 6.08
C ALA A 453 2.77 -4.18 6.58
N PHE A 454 2.07 -5.14 5.97
CA PHE A 454 0.72 -5.52 6.38
C PHE A 454 0.73 -6.28 7.71
N ASP A 455 1.72 -7.15 7.93
CA ASP A 455 1.88 -7.86 9.19
C ASP A 455 2.20 -6.90 10.33
N TRP A 456 3.11 -5.93 10.13
CA TRP A 456 3.39 -4.87 11.09
C TRP A 456 2.16 -4.00 11.39
N TYR A 457 1.40 -3.64 10.35
CA TYR A 457 0.14 -2.93 10.53
C TYR A 457 -0.86 -3.72 11.41
N ARG A 458 -0.92 -5.04 11.24
CA ARG A 458 -1.82 -5.91 12.00
C ARG A 458 -1.37 -6.12 13.45
N THR A 459 -0.06 -6.20 13.70
CA THR A 459 0.50 -6.31 15.05
C THR A 459 0.43 -4.99 15.82
N GLY A 460 0.20 -3.87 15.13
CA GLY A 460 0.07 -2.54 15.71
C GLY A 460 1.34 -1.70 15.62
N ASP A 461 2.40 -2.19 14.98
CA ASP A 461 3.59 -1.42 14.63
C ASP A 461 3.30 -0.56 13.39
N TYR A 462 2.64 0.57 13.62
CA TYR A 462 2.26 1.49 12.54
C TYR A 462 3.43 2.26 11.96
N GLU A 463 4.47 2.52 12.74
CA GLU A 463 5.63 3.31 12.32
C GLU A 463 6.49 2.51 11.33
N GLY A 464 6.84 1.27 11.67
CA GLY A 464 7.51 0.36 10.75
C GLY A 464 6.67 0.10 9.49
N ALA A 465 5.36 -0.15 9.66
CA ALA A 465 4.45 -0.40 8.54
C ALA A 465 4.41 0.77 7.54
N VAL A 466 4.35 2.01 8.01
CA VAL A 466 4.36 3.20 7.13
C VAL A 466 5.67 3.30 6.35
N VAL A 467 6.82 3.10 7.00
CA VAL A 467 8.13 3.17 6.33
C VAL A 467 8.23 2.08 5.25
N ALA A 468 7.80 0.86 5.54
CA ALA A 468 7.80 -0.23 4.57
C ALA A 468 6.85 0.04 3.39
N TYR A 469 5.64 0.57 3.62
CA TYR A 469 4.76 0.99 2.53
C TYR A 469 5.31 2.17 1.73
N LEU A 470 6.01 3.12 2.36
CA LEU A 470 6.69 4.22 1.68
C LEU A 470 7.83 3.71 0.79
N LYS A 471 8.59 2.71 1.26
CA LYS A 471 9.62 2.03 0.47
C LYS A 471 9.01 1.36 -0.75
N ALA A 472 7.90 0.64 -0.58
CA ALA A 472 7.13 0.10 -1.70
C ALA A 472 6.62 1.18 -2.66
N ALA A 473 6.14 2.30 -2.11
CA ALA A 473 5.60 3.41 -2.87
C ALA A 473 6.65 4.08 -3.77
N GLU A 474 7.89 4.16 -3.30
CA GLU A 474 9.01 4.77 -4.03
C GLU A 474 9.49 3.89 -5.20
N MET A 475 9.37 2.56 -5.10
CA MET A 475 9.55 1.64 -6.25
C MET A 475 8.45 1.76 -7.31
N GLY A 476 7.38 2.52 -7.03
CA GLY A 476 6.24 2.67 -7.93
C GLY A 476 5.13 1.64 -7.74
N LEU A 477 5.16 0.85 -6.66
CA LEU A 477 4.10 -0.12 -6.34
C LEU A 477 2.83 0.63 -5.91
N GLU A 478 1.76 0.46 -6.69
CA GLU A 478 0.48 1.13 -6.47
C GLU A 478 -0.08 0.87 -5.06
N VAL A 479 -0.05 -0.39 -4.60
CA VAL A 479 -0.55 -0.78 -3.27
C VAL A 479 0.23 -0.12 -2.14
N GLY A 480 1.55 0.00 -2.30
CA GLY A 480 2.39 0.74 -1.34
C GLY A 480 2.00 2.21 -1.27
N GLN A 481 1.78 2.84 -2.43
CA GLN A 481 1.33 4.23 -2.52
C GLN A 481 -0.04 4.44 -1.86
N SER A 482 -1.01 3.58 -2.16
CA SER A 482 -2.37 3.70 -1.61
C SER A 482 -2.40 3.47 -0.10
N ASN A 483 -1.67 2.46 0.39
CA ASN A 483 -1.66 2.10 1.81
C ASN A 483 -0.91 3.14 2.64
N ALA A 484 0.28 3.58 2.21
CA ALA A 484 1.00 4.66 2.88
C ALA A 484 0.16 5.94 2.93
N ALA A 485 -0.49 6.32 1.81
CA ALA A 485 -1.37 7.48 1.78
C ALA A 485 -2.56 7.33 2.74
N TRP A 486 -3.20 6.16 2.75
CA TRP A 486 -4.33 5.87 3.64
C TRP A 486 -3.93 5.96 5.13
N MET A 487 -2.75 5.45 5.49
CA MET A 487 -2.21 5.51 6.85
C MET A 487 -1.85 6.94 7.27
N LEU A 488 -1.05 7.64 6.45
CA LEU A 488 -0.61 9.01 6.73
C LEU A 488 -1.79 9.99 6.82
N SER A 489 -2.81 9.83 5.98
CA SER A 489 -4.02 10.68 6.02
C SER A 489 -4.83 10.56 7.31
N ARG A 490 -4.59 9.50 8.09
CA ARG A 490 -5.27 9.20 9.36
C ARG A 490 -4.34 9.34 10.57
N GLY A 491 -3.09 9.73 10.35
CA GLY A 491 -2.10 9.88 11.42
C GLY A 491 -1.57 8.55 11.97
N PHE A 492 -1.71 7.43 11.23
CA PHE A 492 -1.04 6.18 11.60
C PHE A 492 0.45 6.28 11.28
N GLY A 493 1.32 6.01 12.26
CA GLY A 493 2.78 5.99 12.14
C GLY A 493 3.43 7.38 12.03
N ALA A 494 2.86 8.30 11.24
CA ALA A 494 3.32 9.68 11.20
C ALA A 494 2.13 10.63 10.99
N ALA A 495 2.18 11.78 11.66
CA ALA A 495 1.15 12.81 11.59
C ALA A 495 1.76 14.19 11.31
N GLY A 496 0.91 15.14 10.93
CA GLY A 496 1.29 16.52 10.69
C GLY A 496 1.12 16.99 9.23
N PRO A 497 1.46 18.26 8.94
CA PRO A 497 1.24 18.86 7.63
C PRO A 497 2.11 18.20 6.54
N THR A 498 3.36 17.84 6.86
CA THR A 498 4.25 17.12 5.94
C THR A 498 3.69 15.76 5.56
N ALA A 499 3.21 15.00 6.55
CA ALA A 499 2.57 13.70 6.34
C ALA A 499 1.31 13.82 5.46
N SER A 500 0.47 14.83 5.73
CA SER A 500 -0.74 15.10 4.96
C SER A 500 -0.43 15.46 3.50
N ALA A 501 0.58 16.31 3.26
CA ALA A 501 1.01 16.69 1.92
C ALA A 501 1.61 15.50 1.15
N LEU A 502 2.38 14.65 1.84
CA LEU A 502 2.91 13.41 1.26
C LEU A 502 1.77 12.44 0.89
N ALA A 503 0.80 12.24 1.78
CA ALA A 503 -0.37 11.40 1.53
C ALA A 503 -1.12 11.81 0.25
N GLN A 504 -1.30 13.11 0.03
CA GLN A 504 -1.92 13.60 -1.20
C GLN A 504 -1.13 13.28 -2.46
N LYS A 505 0.19 13.50 -2.43
CA LYS A 505 1.07 13.16 -3.56
C LYS A 505 1.01 11.67 -3.87
N LEU A 506 0.98 10.83 -2.83
CA LEU A 506 0.88 9.37 -2.98
C LEU A 506 -0.49 8.94 -3.53
N HIS A 507 -1.59 9.52 -3.05
CA HIS A 507 -2.91 9.29 -3.63
C HIS A 507 -2.96 9.69 -5.11
N GLN A 508 -2.35 10.82 -5.50
CA GLN A 508 -2.27 11.23 -6.92
C GLN A 508 -1.50 10.20 -7.76
N ARG A 509 -0.39 9.68 -7.24
CA ARG A 509 0.39 8.62 -7.91
C ARG A 509 -0.43 7.34 -8.06
N ALA A 510 -1.06 6.85 -6.99
CA ALA A 510 -1.88 5.65 -7.01
C ALA A 510 -3.10 5.80 -7.95
N ALA A 511 -3.76 6.96 -7.93
CA ALA A 511 -4.86 7.29 -8.84
C ALA A 511 -4.41 7.30 -10.31
N GLY A 512 -3.21 7.80 -10.60
CA GLY A 512 -2.59 7.75 -11.93
C GLY A 512 -2.34 6.34 -12.44
N GLN A 513 -2.23 5.36 -11.54
CA GLN A 513 -2.11 3.93 -11.86
C GLN A 513 -3.46 3.20 -11.91
N GLY A 514 -4.58 3.93 -11.75
CA GLY A 514 -5.93 3.38 -11.85
C GLY A 514 -6.55 2.96 -10.52
N ASN A 515 -5.98 3.32 -9.36
CA ASN A 515 -6.61 3.07 -8.07
C ASN A 515 -7.85 3.95 -7.88
N VAL A 516 -9.01 3.31 -7.77
CA VAL A 516 -10.32 3.95 -7.58
C VAL A 516 -10.49 4.51 -6.17
N ASP A 517 -10.03 3.81 -5.14
CA ASP A 517 -10.09 4.29 -3.75
C ASP A 517 -9.23 5.55 -3.58
N ALA A 518 -8.06 5.60 -4.21
CA ALA A 518 -7.23 6.80 -4.22
C ALA A 518 -7.92 7.97 -4.95
N LEU A 519 -8.61 7.72 -6.07
CA LEU A 519 -9.42 8.73 -6.76
C LEU A 519 -10.54 9.27 -5.85
N LEU A 520 -11.21 8.40 -5.10
CA LEU A 520 -12.23 8.78 -4.13
C LEU A 520 -11.66 9.65 -3.01
N GLN A 521 -10.52 9.26 -2.42
CA GLN A 521 -9.87 10.04 -1.36
C GLN A 521 -9.42 11.43 -1.85
N LEU A 522 -8.96 11.55 -3.10
CA LEU A 522 -8.65 12.86 -3.72
C LEU A 522 -9.92 13.67 -4.01
N GLY A 523 -11.01 13.02 -4.41
CA GLY A 523 -12.31 13.67 -4.55
C GLY A 523 -12.79 14.23 -3.22
N ASP A 524 -12.70 13.42 -2.15
CA ASP A 524 -13.05 13.80 -0.79
C ASP A 524 -12.15 14.93 -0.27
N SER A 525 -10.85 14.91 -0.59
CA SER A 525 -9.93 15.96 -0.17
C SER A 525 -10.29 17.33 -0.76
N HIS A 526 -10.60 17.38 -2.06
CA HIS A 526 -11.08 18.61 -2.72
C HIS A 526 -12.50 19.00 -2.33
N TRP A 527 -13.34 18.04 -1.99
CA TRP A 527 -14.69 18.29 -1.53
C TRP A 527 -14.71 18.96 -0.15
N TYR A 528 -13.99 18.38 0.81
CA TYR A 528 -13.93 18.87 2.20
C TYR A 528 -12.85 19.94 2.44
N GLY A 529 -11.91 20.13 1.50
CA GLY A 529 -10.75 21.00 1.70
C GLY A 529 -9.67 20.40 2.62
N ARG A 530 -9.56 19.07 2.69
CA ARG A 530 -8.60 18.37 3.58
C ARG A 530 -7.25 18.20 2.90
N GLY A 531 -6.31 19.06 3.26
CA GLY A 531 -4.93 19.07 2.73
C GLY A 531 -4.79 19.64 1.31
N ALA A 532 -5.89 19.88 0.60
CA ALA A 532 -5.94 20.49 -0.71
C ALA A 532 -6.96 21.64 -0.68
N GLU A 533 -6.79 22.62 -1.55
CA GLU A 533 -7.77 23.68 -1.70
C GLU A 533 -9.12 23.09 -2.09
N ARG A 534 -10.17 23.61 -1.44
CA ARG A 534 -11.53 23.17 -1.67
C ARG A 534 -11.96 23.55 -3.07
N ASN A 535 -12.32 22.54 -3.87
CA ASN A 535 -12.70 22.71 -5.27
C ASN A 535 -13.70 21.63 -5.69
N TRP A 536 -14.99 21.97 -5.69
CA TRP A 536 -16.06 21.04 -6.03
C TRP A 536 -16.03 20.61 -7.50
N ALA A 537 -15.63 21.49 -8.41
CA ALA A 537 -15.51 21.13 -9.83
C ALA A 537 -14.40 20.08 -10.04
N ARG A 538 -13.29 20.21 -9.30
CA ARG A 538 -12.21 19.21 -9.33
C ARG A 538 -12.64 17.89 -8.69
N ALA A 539 -13.36 17.93 -7.57
CA ALA A 539 -13.92 16.73 -6.93
C ALA A 539 -14.87 15.99 -7.88
N ALA A 540 -15.74 16.71 -8.60
CA ALA A 540 -16.65 16.13 -9.60
C ALA A 540 -15.89 15.39 -10.71
N GLN A 541 -14.81 15.98 -11.23
CA GLN A 541 -13.98 15.33 -12.26
C GLN A 541 -13.38 14.02 -11.75
N LEU A 542 -12.89 13.99 -10.51
CA LEU A 542 -12.31 12.80 -9.89
C LEU A 542 -13.37 11.71 -9.62
N TYR A 543 -14.57 12.09 -9.19
CA TYR A 543 -15.66 11.12 -9.07
C TYR A 543 -16.16 10.63 -10.43
N GLN A 544 -16.17 11.47 -11.46
CA GLN A 544 -16.47 11.04 -12.82
C GLN A 544 -15.47 10.01 -13.33
N THR A 545 -14.17 10.21 -13.10
CA THR A 545 -13.16 9.20 -13.47
C THR A 545 -13.34 7.91 -12.66
N ALA A 546 -13.59 8.00 -11.36
CA ALA A 546 -13.88 6.84 -10.51
C ALA A 546 -15.17 6.10 -10.93
N SER A 547 -16.20 6.81 -11.39
CA SER A 547 -17.48 6.23 -11.81
C SER A 547 -17.37 5.32 -13.04
N LYS A 548 -16.34 5.50 -13.88
CA LYS A 548 -16.07 4.63 -15.04
C LYS A 548 -15.75 3.20 -14.62
N PHE A 549 -15.26 3.01 -13.39
CA PHE A 549 -15.00 1.70 -12.79
C PHE A 549 -16.24 1.10 -12.10
N ARG A 550 -17.43 1.71 -12.28
CA ARG A 550 -18.69 1.31 -11.63
C ARG A 550 -18.60 1.25 -10.11
N ASN A 551 -17.83 2.15 -9.49
CA ASN A 551 -17.76 2.24 -8.04
C ASN A 551 -19.03 2.90 -7.47
N ALA A 552 -19.68 2.23 -6.51
CA ALA A 552 -20.96 2.68 -5.95
C ALA A 552 -20.85 4.01 -5.20
N GLN A 553 -19.76 4.24 -4.44
CA GLN A 553 -19.53 5.49 -3.70
C GLN A 553 -19.31 6.67 -4.66
N ALA A 554 -18.53 6.48 -5.73
CA ALA A 554 -18.32 7.52 -6.75
C ALA A 554 -19.64 7.93 -7.42
N LEU A 555 -20.45 6.93 -7.80
CA LEU A 555 -21.77 7.15 -8.43
C LEU A 555 -22.72 7.86 -7.46
N PHE A 556 -22.74 7.46 -6.20
CA PHE A 556 -23.52 8.11 -5.16
C PHE A 556 -23.10 9.58 -4.97
N ASN A 557 -21.80 9.84 -4.85
CA ASN A 557 -21.26 11.20 -4.69
C ASN A 557 -21.62 12.09 -5.89
N LEU A 558 -21.57 11.57 -7.13
CA LEU A 558 -22.02 12.32 -8.31
C LEU A 558 -23.53 12.62 -8.29
N GLY A 559 -24.35 11.66 -7.86
CA GLY A 559 -25.79 11.88 -7.66
C GLY A 559 -26.05 13.02 -6.68
N PHE A 560 -25.34 13.01 -5.56
CA PHE A 560 -25.40 14.06 -4.55
C PHE A 560 -24.97 15.42 -5.11
N MET A 561 -23.88 15.47 -5.87
CA MET A 561 -23.41 16.73 -6.47
C MET A 561 -24.40 17.32 -7.48
N HIS A 562 -25.08 16.48 -8.26
CA HIS A 562 -26.15 16.91 -9.17
C HIS A 562 -27.45 17.31 -8.45
N GLU A 563 -27.78 16.69 -7.32
CA GLU A 563 -28.96 17.06 -6.52
C GLU A 563 -28.85 18.48 -5.98
N PHE A 564 -27.67 18.87 -5.49
CA PHE A 564 -27.45 20.16 -4.83
C PHE A 564 -26.72 21.20 -5.68
N GLY A 565 -26.32 20.86 -6.91
CA GLY A 565 -25.59 21.78 -7.79
C GLY A 565 -24.17 22.14 -7.31
N ALA A 566 -23.50 21.25 -6.58
CA ALA A 566 -22.17 21.51 -6.03
C ALA A 566 -21.07 21.12 -7.01
N GLY A 567 -20.48 22.11 -7.69
CA GLY A 567 -19.42 21.89 -8.69
C GLY A 567 -19.89 21.31 -10.03
N LEU A 568 -21.18 20.97 -10.13
CA LEU A 568 -21.88 20.51 -11.32
C LEU A 568 -23.22 21.26 -11.42
N PRO A 569 -23.79 21.43 -12.62
CA PRO A 569 -25.14 21.97 -12.74
C PRO A 569 -26.14 21.07 -12.03
N GLN A 570 -27.11 21.70 -11.36
CA GLN A 570 -28.18 21.00 -10.67
C GLN A 570 -29.07 20.28 -11.71
N ASP A 571 -29.23 18.96 -11.55
CA ASP A 571 -30.09 18.13 -12.39
C ASP A 571 -30.63 16.96 -11.55
N LEU A 572 -31.89 17.08 -11.11
CA LEU A 572 -32.53 16.10 -10.24
C LEU A 572 -32.79 14.76 -10.96
N HIS A 573 -33.01 14.78 -12.27
CA HIS A 573 -33.21 13.55 -13.05
C HIS A 573 -31.90 12.76 -13.18
N LEU A 574 -30.81 13.48 -13.46
CA LEU A 574 -29.49 12.88 -13.53
C LEU A 574 -29.02 12.38 -12.16
N ALA A 575 -29.34 13.12 -11.08
CA ALA A 575 -29.09 12.69 -9.70
C ALA A 575 -29.76 11.34 -9.40
N LYS A 576 -31.05 11.20 -9.71
CA LYS A 576 -31.79 9.92 -9.57
C LYS A 576 -31.09 8.80 -10.31
N ARG A 577 -30.73 9.03 -11.58
CA ARG A 577 -30.07 8.03 -12.42
C ARG A 577 -28.74 7.57 -11.83
N PHE A 578 -27.97 8.47 -11.22
CA PHE A 578 -26.71 8.11 -10.56
C PHE A 578 -26.93 7.30 -9.27
N TYR A 579 -27.95 7.63 -8.49
CA TYR A 579 -28.37 6.83 -7.34
C TYR A 579 -28.80 5.42 -7.75
N ASP A 580 -29.63 5.28 -8.79
CA ASP A 580 -30.05 3.99 -9.32
C ASP A 580 -28.83 3.16 -9.80
N LYS A 581 -27.89 3.79 -10.51
CA LYS A 581 -26.63 3.14 -10.92
C LYS A 581 -25.76 2.70 -9.74
N SER A 582 -25.80 3.44 -8.62
CA SER A 582 -25.07 3.06 -7.40
C SER A 582 -25.60 1.75 -6.81
N LEU A 583 -26.93 1.55 -6.83
CA LEU A 583 -27.57 0.30 -6.42
C LEU A 583 -27.19 -0.86 -7.35
N GLU A 584 -27.18 -0.64 -8.66
CA GLU A 584 -26.78 -1.64 -9.65
C GLU A 584 -25.31 -2.05 -9.47
N ALA A 585 -24.45 -1.09 -9.08
CA ALA A 585 -23.04 -1.33 -8.86
C ALA A 585 -22.76 -2.17 -7.61
N GLN A 586 -23.39 -1.87 -6.48
CA GLN A 586 -23.21 -2.62 -5.25
C GLN A 586 -24.51 -2.71 -4.45
N PRO A 587 -25.02 -3.93 -4.18
CA PRO A 587 -26.29 -4.10 -3.46
C PRO A 587 -26.22 -3.64 -1.99
N ASP A 588 -25.03 -3.61 -1.39
CA ASP A 588 -24.85 -3.13 0.00
C ASP A 588 -25.14 -1.62 0.14
N ALA A 589 -25.12 -0.86 -0.96
CA ALA A 589 -25.46 0.57 -0.99
C ALA A 589 -26.97 0.84 -0.87
N THR A 590 -27.81 -0.19 -0.70
CA THR A 590 -29.28 -0.05 -0.67
C THR A 590 -29.77 0.96 0.36
N ALA A 591 -29.30 0.85 1.62
CA ALA A 591 -29.74 1.73 2.69
C ALA A 591 -29.42 3.22 2.43
N PRO A 592 -28.15 3.62 2.14
CA PRO A 592 -27.85 5.03 1.89
C PRO A 592 -28.52 5.56 0.62
N VAL A 593 -28.64 4.76 -0.44
CA VAL A 593 -29.29 5.19 -1.68
C VAL A 593 -30.79 5.42 -1.48
N GLN A 594 -31.51 4.55 -0.78
CA GLN A 594 -32.94 4.74 -0.54
C GLN A 594 -33.23 6.02 0.25
N VAL A 595 -32.39 6.34 1.23
CA VAL A 595 -32.47 7.61 1.98
C VAL A 595 -32.22 8.80 1.05
N ALA A 596 -31.25 8.69 0.14
CA ALA A 596 -30.96 9.74 -0.84
C ALA A 596 -32.08 9.92 -1.86
N LEU A 597 -32.71 8.84 -2.34
CA LEU A 597 -33.87 8.89 -3.23
C LEU A 597 -35.08 9.56 -2.55
N LEU A 598 -35.31 9.28 -1.27
CA LEU A 598 -36.33 9.99 -0.49
C LEU A 598 -36.01 11.49 -0.36
N SER A 599 -34.75 11.83 -0.06
CA SER A 599 -34.28 13.23 -0.04
C SER A 599 -34.55 13.92 -1.37
N LEU A 600 -34.22 13.24 -2.48
CA LEU A 600 -34.42 13.74 -3.83
C LEU A 600 -35.90 13.95 -4.16
N ALA A 601 -36.77 13.04 -3.75
CA ALA A 601 -38.22 13.17 -3.92
C ALA A 601 -38.76 14.40 -3.17
N LEU A 602 -38.31 14.61 -1.92
CA LEU A 602 -38.65 15.79 -1.13
C LEU A 602 -38.10 17.08 -1.76
N HIS A 603 -36.89 17.06 -2.30
CA HIS A 603 -36.27 18.19 -2.99
C HIS A 603 -37.03 18.55 -4.28
N SER A 604 -37.38 17.55 -5.09
CA SER A 604 -38.18 17.73 -6.31
C SER A 604 -39.57 18.30 -6.01
N TRP A 605 -40.24 17.77 -4.99
CA TRP A 605 -41.51 18.31 -4.51
C TRP A 605 -41.37 19.77 -4.06
N TRP A 606 -40.33 20.09 -3.31
CA TRP A 606 -40.06 21.44 -2.86
C TRP A 606 -39.87 22.42 -4.03
N GLU A 607 -39.03 22.09 -5.03
CA GLU A 607 -38.82 22.96 -6.20
C GLU A 607 -40.11 23.18 -7.02
N SER A 608 -41.04 22.22 -7.03
CA SER A 608 -42.36 22.37 -7.67
C SER A 608 -43.27 23.35 -6.90
N VAL A 609 -43.21 23.34 -5.57
CA VAL A 609 -44.06 24.17 -4.70
C VAL A 609 -43.47 25.56 -4.47
N ARG A 610 -42.14 25.69 -4.47
CA ARG A 610 -41.37 26.93 -4.17
C ARG A 610 -41.89 28.20 -4.86
N PRO A 611 -42.26 28.21 -6.17
CA PRO A 611 -42.78 29.42 -6.82
C PRO A 611 -44.09 29.95 -6.22
N HIS A 612 -44.83 29.09 -5.51
CA HIS A 612 -46.14 29.40 -4.93
C HIS A 612 -46.06 29.74 -3.43
N VAL A 613 -44.89 29.58 -2.81
CA VAL A 613 -44.67 29.89 -1.39
C VAL A 613 -44.23 31.36 -1.26
N PRO A 614 -44.75 32.11 -0.26
CA PRO A 614 -44.30 33.48 -0.01
C PRO A 614 -42.78 33.58 0.11
N MET A 615 -42.17 34.59 -0.53
CA MET A 615 -40.72 34.84 -0.49
C MET A 615 -40.15 34.88 0.93
N ALA A 616 -40.95 35.32 1.92
CA ALA A 616 -40.58 35.34 3.34
C ALA A 616 -40.26 33.96 3.94
N LEU A 617 -40.62 32.86 3.26
CA LEU A 617 -40.33 31.49 3.68
C LEU A 617 -39.26 30.81 2.83
N HIS A 618 -38.76 31.46 1.76
CA HIS A 618 -37.72 30.89 0.89
C HIS A 618 -36.38 30.68 1.62
N TRP A 619 -36.15 31.37 2.75
CA TRP A 619 -34.95 31.18 3.57
C TRP A 619 -34.87 29.79 4.22
N LEU A 620 -36.01 29.14 4.46
CA LEU A 620 -36.08 27.80 5.05
C LEU A 620 -35.45 26.78 4.10
N SER A 621 -35.80 26.84 2.82
CA SER A 621 -35.23 25.94 1.81
C SER A 621 -33.81 26.27 1.44
N SER A 622 -33.45 27.55 1.38
CA SER A 622 -32.06 27.94 1.14
C SER A 622 -31.12 27.52 2.28
N ARG A 623 -31.64 27.12 3.44
CA ARG A 623 -30.84 26.48 4.51
C ARG A 623 -30.78 24.96 4.43
N ILE A 624 -31.72 24.33 3.72
CA ILE A 624 -31.87 22.87 3.65
C ILE A 624 -31.23 22.33 2.37
N TYR A 625 -31.46 23.00 1.24
CA TYR A 625 -31.07 22.55 -0.10
C TYR A 625 -29.93 23.38 -0.72
N ASN A 626 -29.55 24.49 -0.10
CA ASN A 626 -28.29 25.14 -0.45
C ASN A 626 -27.19 24.50 0.41
N ILE A 627 -26.17 23.93 -0.23
CA ILE A 627 -24.96 23.54 0.49
C ILE A 627 -24.24 24.84 0.87
N SER A 628 -24.64 25.42 1.99
CA SER A 628 -23.92 26.53 2.60
C SER A 628 -22.57 26.03 3.08
N ASP A 629 -21.54 26.82 2.83
CA ASP A 629 -20.19 26.59 3.30
C ASP A 629 -20.18 26.20 4.79
N PRO A 630 -19.85 24.94 5.15
CA PRO A 630 -19.41 24.70 6.51
C PRO A 630 -18.09 25.46 6.61
N GLY A 631 -18.04 26.51 7.43
CA GLY A 631 -16.78 27.19 7.73
C GLY A 631 -15.72 26.19 8.23
N PRO A 632 -14.44 26.59 8.38
CA PRO A 632 -13.43 25.71 8.92
C PRO A 632 -13.81 25.37 10.37
N GLY A 633 -14.41 24.20 10.56
CA GLY A 633 -14.96 23.72 11.81
C GLY A 633 -14.48 22.28 12.06
N PRO A 634 -14.36 21.88 13.34
CA PRO A 634 -13.40 20.87 13.76
C PRO A 634 -13.82 19.45 13.34
N GLU A 635 -12.79 18.63 13.19
CA GLU A 635 -12.77 17.18 13.04
C GLU A 635 -14.05 16.47 13.54
N ALA A 636 -14.91 15.99 12.63
CA ALA A 636 -15.82 14.89 12.92
C ALA A 636 -16.48 14.28 11.67
N LEU A 637 -16.50 12.95 11.67
CA LEU A 637 -17.37 12.02 10.93
C LEU A 637 -17.00 11.72 9.47
N ALA A 638 -15.99 10.84 9.34
CA ALA A 638 -16.08 9.75 8.39
C ALA A 638 -17.31 8.89 8.75
N LEU A 639 -18.39 8.97 7.96
CA LEU A 639 -19.51 8.03 8.03
C LEU A 639 -19.05 6.69 7.45
N GLY A 640 -18.32 5.92 8.28
CA GLY A 640 -17.84 4.57 7.98
C GLY A 640 -18.51 3.46 8.81
N ALA A 641 -19.66 3.73 9.44
CA ALA A 641 -20.42 2.74 10.18
C ALA A 641 -21.88 2.75 9.75
N VAL A 642 -22.22 1.88 8.79
CA VAL A 642 -23.60 1.49 8.53
C VAL A 642 -24.02 0.57 9.68
N PRO A 643 -25.13 0.84 10.40
CA PRO A 643 -25.68 -0.13 11.33
C PRO A 643 -26.07 -1.40 10.57
N ARG A 644 -25.72 -2.57 11.13
CA ARG A 644 -26.10 -3.88 10.57
C ARG A 644 -27.61 -3.91 10.26
N ARG A 645 -27.94 -4.57 9.13
CA ARG A 645 -29.16 -5.37 8.86
C ARG A 645 -29.91 -5.56 10.18
N ASP A 646 -31.01 -4.85 10.44
CA ASP A 646 -32.33 -5.48 10.29
C ASP A 646 -33.52 -4.50 10.36
N SER A 647 -33.34 -3.17 10.39
CA SER A 647 -34.47 -2.25 10.71
C SER A 647 -34.86 -1.22 9.64
N VAL A 648 -34.10 -1.04 8.56
CA VAL A 648 -34.36 0.06 7.59
C VAL A 648 -35.11 -0.40 6.34
N GLY A 649 -35.16 -1.70 6.05
CA GLY A 649 -35.59 -2.24 4.75
C GLY A 649 -37.09 -2.27 4.44
N LEU A 650 -37.98 -1.94 5.40
CA LEU A 650 -39.44 -2.11 5.19
C LEU A 650 -40.27 -0.84 5.46
N GLY A 651 -39.65 0.30 5.80
CA GLY A 651 -40.38 1.45 6.33
C GLY A 651 -40.51 2.69 5.45
N LEU A 652 -39.79 2.83 4.33
CA LEU A 652 -39.68 4.13 3.62
C LEU A 652 -40.39 4.18 2.25
N GLY A 653 -40.72 3.03 1.65
CA GLY A 653 -41.34 2.98 0.32
C GLY A 653 -42.80 3.48 0.24
N TRP A 654 -43.50 3.57 1.38
CA TRP A 654 -44.81 4.23 1.44
C TRP A 654 -44.68 5.76 1.47
N LEU A 655 -43.63 6.27 2.09
CA LEU A 655 -43.34 7.69 2.22
C LEU A 655 -42.92 8.29 0.88
N GLU A 656 -42.05 7.59 0.14
CA GLU A 656 -41.71 7.93 -1.25
C GLU A 656 -42.95 7.95 -2.14
N ARG A 657 -43.78 6.88 -2.08
CA ARG A 657 -45.06 6.84 -2.81
C ARG A 657 -46.02 7.96 -2.40
N ALA A 658 -46.08 8.31 -1.11
CA ALA A 658 -46.93 9.38 -0.59
C ALA A 658 -46.49 10.76 -1.12
N VAL A 659 -45.19 11.06 -1.09
CA VAL A 659 -44.62 12.30 -1.65
C VAL A 659 -44.84 12.36 -3.16
N ASP A 660 -44.60 11.26 -3.87
CA ASP A 660 -44.86 11.14 -5.30
C ASP A 660 -46.35 11.34 -5.66
N THR A 661 -47.26 10.75 -4.87
CA THR A 661 -48.71 10.92 -5.07
C THR A 661 -49.13 12.35 -4.77
N ALA A 662 -48.57 13.00 -3.75
CA ALA A 662 -48.83 14.40 -3.45
C ALA A 662 -48.30 15.32 -4.57
N GLY A 663 -47.11 15.05 -5.10
CA GLY A 663 -46.55 15.78 -6.25
C GLY A 663 -47.36 15.59 -7.54
N ARG A 664 -47.83 14.37 -7.83
CA ARG A 664 -48.73 14.10 -8.96
C ARG A 664 -50.11 14.75 -8.78
N ALA A 665 -50.65 14.74 -7.57
CA ALA A 665 -51.91 15.42 -7.24
C ALA A 665 -51.79 16.94 -7.41
N TRP A 666 -50.64 17.52 -7.03
CA TRP A 666 -50.35 18.94 -7.24
C TRP A 666 -50.23 19.32 -8.73
N HIS A 667 -49.60 18.47 -9.56
CA HIS A 667 -49.50 18.72 -11.01
C HIS A 667 -50.77 18.42 -11.81
N GLY A 668 -51.69 17.59 -11.29
CA GLY A 668 -52.93 17.20 -11.95
C GLY A 668 -54.19 17.98 -11.56
N ALA A 669 -54.12 18.89 -10.58
CA ALA A 669 -55.28 19.60 -10.06
C ALA A 669 -55.57 20.91 -10.83
N ASP A 670 -56.81 21.08 -11.27
CA ASP A 670 -57.36 22.36 -11.72
C ASP A 670 -57.26 23.38 -10.57
N ARG A 671 -56.53 24.47 -10.83
CA ARG A 671 -56.02 25.44 -9.82
C ARG A 671 -57.10 26.30 -9.14
N GLY A 672 -58.39 25.98 -9.30
CA GLY A 672 -59.52 26.76 -8.81
C GLY A 672 -60.18 26.26 -7.52
N ALA A 673 -59.81 25.07 -7.00
CA ALA A 673 -60.58 24.41 -5.93
C ALA A 673 -59.72 23.77 -4.82
N MET A 674 -58.61 24.40 -4.43
CA MET A 674 -57.81 23.95 -3.27
C MET A 674 -57.54 25.12 -2.33
N GLY A 675 -58.55 25.44 -1.51
CA GLY A 675 -58.40 26.25 -0.29
C GLY A 675 -58.38 25.34 0.94
N ASP A 676 -57.52 25.67 1.91
CA ASP A 676 -57.39 25.14 3.27
C ASP A 676 -56.79 23.73 3.47
N THR A 677 -57.12 22.75 2.63
CA THR A 677 -56.60 21.37 2.82
C THR A 677 -55.13 21.23 2.46
N VAL A 678 -54.68 21.96 1.43
CA VAL A 678 -53.30 21.87 0.94
C VAL A 678 -52.33 22.67 1.79
N GLU A 679 -52.75 23.81 2.33
CA GLU A 679 -51.96 24.58 3.31
C GLU A 679 -51.70 23.76 4.57
N SER A 680 -52.69 22.99 5.03
CA SER A 680 -52.58 22.11 6.19
C SER A 680 -51.58 20.97 5.96
N VAL A 681 -51.59 20.36 4.77
CA VAL A 681 -50.64 19.30 4.39
C VAL A 681 -49.23 19.87 4.20
N LEU A 682 -49.11 21.07 3.62
CA LEU A 682 -47.84 21.80 3.48
C LEU A 682 -47.22 22.15 4.83
N LEU A 683 -48.02 22.60 5.78
CA LEU A 683 -47.60 22.87 7.16
C LEU A 683 -47.13 21.61 7.87
N LEU A 684 -47.83 20.49 7.72
CA LEU A 684 -47.42 19.21 8.31
C LEU A 684 -46.12 18.68 7.68
N ALA A 685 -45.97 18.79 6.36
CA ALA A 685 -44.75 18.41 5.66
C ALA A 685 -43.56 19.28 6.07
N LEU A 686 -43.74 20.61 6.16
CA LEU A 686 -42.72 21.55 6.64
C LEU A 686 -42.33 21.27 8.10
N CYS A 687 -43.30 20.97 8.97
CA CYS A 687 -43.04 20.57 10.35
C CYS A 687 -42.27 19.24 10.42
N GLY A 688 -42.59 18.27 9.57
CA GLY A 688 -41.85 17.01 9.46
C GLY A 688 -40.41 17.21 8.99
N CYS A 689 -40.19 18.03 7.96
CA CYS A 689 -38.87 18.40 7.47
C CYS A 689 -38.06 19.17 8.54
N LEU A 690 -38.69 20.11 9.25
CA LEU A 690 -38.06 20.86 10.33
C LEU A 690 -37.69 19.95 11.50
N TRP A 691 -38.55 19.01 11.86
CA TRP A 691 -38.28 18.01 12.90
C TRP A 691 -37.11 17.10 12.51
N LEU A 692 -37.06 16.63 11.27
CA LEU A 692 -35.94 15.85 10.73
C LEU A 692 -34.62 16.63 10.74
N VAL A 693 -34.64 17.91 10.36
CA VAL A 693 -33.45 18.79 10.41
C VAL A 693 -32.98 19.02 11.84
N LEU A 694 -33.91 19.25 12.78
CA LEU A 694 -33.60 19.45 14.19
C LEU A 694 -33.11 18.16 14.86
N TRP A 695 -33.70 17.02 14.52
CA TRP A 695 -33.28 15.69 14.97
C TRP A 695 -31.88 15.34 14.43
N ARG A 696 -31.62 15.59 13.15
CA ARG A 696 -30.28 15.43 12.53
C ARG A 696 -29.25 16.33 13.22
N ARG A 697 -29.56 17.61 13.45
CA ARG A 697 -28.66 18.54 14.18
C ARG A 697 -28.42 18.10 15.63
N ARG A 698 -29.43 17.59 16.32
CA ARG A 698 -29.31 17.08 17.69
C ARG A 698 -28.43 15.83 17.75
N ASN A 699 -28.57 14.90 16.81
CA ASN A 699 -27.74 13.70 16.74
C ASN A 699 -26.29 14.01 16.30
N LEU A 700 -26.09 14.99 15.42
CA LEU A 700 -24.74 15.48 15.08
C LEU A 700 -24.05 16.13 16.30
N ARG A 701 -24.78 16.88 17.13
CA ARG A 701 -24.25 17.45 18.38
C ARG A 701 -24.01 16.41 19.47
N ALA A 702 -24.87 15.40 19.58
CA ALA A 702 -24.68 14.28 20.51
C ALA A 702 -23.47 13.41 20.13
N GLY A 703 -23.23 13.19 18.84
CA GLY A 703 -22.00 12.57 18.34
C GLY A 703 -20.74 13.40 18.57
N GLN A 704 -20.86 14.73 18.58
CA GLN A 704 -19.77 15.66 18.88
C GLN A 704 -19.31 15.61 20.35
N GLN A 705 -20.22 15.36 21.31
CA GLN A 705 -19.86 15.23 22.73
C GLN A 705 -19.30 13.85 23.09
N GLN A 706 -19.59 12.81 22.32
CA GLN A 706 -18.97 11.48 22.51
C GLN A 706 -17.61 11.34 21.79
N GLY A 707 -17.32 12.20 20.81
CA GLY A 707 -16.04 12.23 20.08
C GLY A 707 -14.94 13.09 20.71
N LEU A 708 -15.24 13.93 21.70
CA LEU A 708 -14.29 14.85 22.35
C LEU A 708 -13.82 14.39 23.74
N GLY A 709 -14.03 13.12 24.09
CA GLY A 709 -13.60 12.56 25.38
C GLY A 709 -13.12 11.11 25.34
N GLY A 710 -12.92 10.54 24.15
CA GLY A 710 -12.46 9.16 24.00
C GLY A 710 -11.20 9.11 23.15
N ASN A 711 -10.04 8.95 23.78
CA ASN A 711 -8.96 8.22 23.13
C ASN A 711 -9.59 6.94 22.55
N PRO A 712 -9.28 6.55 21.29
CA PRO A 712 -9.69 5.24 20.80
C PRO A 712 -9.09 4.21 21.76
N VAL A 713 -9.94 3.63 22.62
CA VAL A 713 -9.56 2.49 23.44
C VAL A 713 -9.25 1.38 22.45
N VAL A 714 -7.96 1.16 22.23
CA VAL A 714 -7.42 -0.03 21.60
C VAL A 714 -7.84 -1.21 22.48
N PRO A 715 -8.74 -2.10 22.05
CA PRO A 715 -9.02 -3.31 22.81
C PRO A 715 -7.82 -4.24 22.57
N GLY A 716 -6.85 -4.22 23.48
CA GLY A 716 -5.61 -4.97 23.35
C GLY A 716 -4.46 -4.55 24.25
N GLN A 717 -4.51 -3.38 24.90
CA GLN A 717 -3.60 -3.11 26.02
C GLN A 717 -4.16 -3.75 27.29
N GLN A 718 -3.72 -4.97 27.60
CA GLN A 718 -3.58 -5.34 29.01
C GLN A 718 -2.49 -4.45 29.58
N GLN A 719 -2.89 -3.33 30.20
CA GLN A 719 -2.02 -2.66 31.16
C GLN A 719 -1.64 -3.72 32.21
N PRO A 720 -0.34 -3.98 32.47
CA PRO A 720 0.03 -4.80 33.60
C PRO A 720 -0.53 -4.11 34.85
N ARG A 721 -1.38 -4.82 35.59
CA ARG A 721 -1.84 -4.42 36.92
C ARG A 721 -0.59 -4.26 37.79
N VAL A 722 -0.11 -3.03 37.94
CA VAL A 722 0.78 -2.70 39.06
C VAL A 722 -0.08 -2.77 40.31
N ALA A 723 0.19 -3.80 41.12
CA ALA A 723 -0.34 -3.92 42.46
C ALA A 723 0.17 -2.72 43.27
N VAL A 724 -0.73 -1.80 43.62
CA VAL A 724 -0.46 -0.76 44.61
C VAL A 724 -0.40 -1.44 45.97
N LEU A 725 0.80 -1.90 46.34
CA LEU A 725 1.17 -2.17 47.72
C LEU A 725 1.20 -0.84 48.45
N GLY A 726 0.29 -0.69 49.42
CA GLY A 726 0.11 0.55 50.15
C GLY A 726 1.32 0.92 50.98
N GLN A 727 1.64 2.22 51.01
CA GLN A 727 2.36 2.83 52.12
C GLN A 727 1.80 4.22 52.44
N ARG A 728 1.18 4.28 53.62
CA ARG A 728 1.21 5.32 54.66
C ARG A 728 1.21 6.79 54.23
N GLN A 729 0.09 7.44 54.50
CA GLN A 729 0.03 8.86 54.88
C GLN A 729 0.96 9.16 56.07
N PRO A 730 1.54 10.37 56.11
CA PRO A 730 1.62 11.14 57.32
C PRO A 730 0.65 12.32 57.27
N GLN A 731 -0.14 12.42 58.34
CA GLN A 731 -0.98 13.56 58.67
C GLN A 731 -0.12 14.76 59.10
N GLY A 732 -0.63 15.97 58.87
CA GLY A 732 -0.39 17.11 59.76
C GLY A 732 -0.11 18.43 59.06
N GLY A 733 -0.89 19.46 59.40
CA GLY A 733 -0.44 20.85 59.31
C GLY A 733 -1.44 21.83 58.70
N GLU A 734 -2.32 22.36 59.55
CA GLU A 734 -3.14 23.54 59.31
C GLU A 734 -2.30 24.79 58.97
N GLY A 735 -2.87 25.75 58.24
CA GLY A 735 -2.50 27.17 58.45
C GLY A 735 -2.52 28.11 57.24
N GLN A 736 -3.44 29.08 57.32
CA GLN A 736 -3.32 30.47 56.86
C GLN A 736 -3.82 30.89 55.46
N GLN A 737 -5.03 31.45 55.52
CA GLN A 737 -5.57 32.54 54.72
C GLN A 737 -4.62 33.77 54.65
N ARG A 738 -4.47 34.41 53.48
CA ARG A 738 -4.89 35.81 53.16
C ARG A 738 -4.10 36.44 52.00
N ALA A 739 -4.88 37.09 51.12
CA ALA A 739 -4.61 38.34 50.38
C ALA A 739 -3.56 38.28 49.24
N GLN A 740 -3.70 38.91 48.07
CA GLN A 740 -4.41 40.15 47.71
C GLN A 740 -4.95 40.10 46.26
N GLN A 741 -6.15 40.65 46.08
CA GLN A 741 -6.59 41.29 44.83
C GLN A 741 -5.93 42.68 44.72
N GLN A 742 -5.52 43.09 43.52
CA GLN A 742 -5.98 44.34 42.86
C GLN A 742 -5.27 44.60 41.52
N GLN A 743 -6.09 44.88 40.49
CA GLN A 743 -5.98 45.91 39.43
C GLN A 743 -4.74 45.87 38.50
N GLN A 744 -4.82 46.04 37.17
CA GLN A 744 -5.44 47.10 36.36
C GLN A 744 -5.68 46.55 34.93
N GLN A 745 -6.90 46.58 34.38
CA GLN A 745 -7.49 47.60 33.48
C GLN A 745 -6.78 47.80 32.11
N GLN A 746 -7.55 47.53 31.05
CA GLN A 746 -7.36 47.90 29.63
C GLN A 746 -7.37 49.43 29.42
N PRO A 747 -7.10 49.90 28.19
CA PRO A 747 -8.25 50.41 27.40
C PRO A 747 -8.20 50.14 25.88
N GLU A 748 -9.41 49.99 25.30
CA GLU A 748 -9.79 50.29 23.90
C GLU A 748 -9.66 51.82 23.65
N GLY A 749 -9.53 52.41 22.46
CA GLY A 749 -9.63 52.02 21.06
C GLY A 749 -9.58 53.27 20.16
N GLN A 750 -9.95 53.10 18.88
CA GLN A 750 -10.33 54.10 17.84
C GLN A 750 -9.29 54.52 16.78
N GLN A 751 -9.62 54.17 15.53
CA GLN A 751 -9.16 54.75 14.26
C GLN A 751 -9.82 56.13 14.02
N PRO A 752 -9.28 56.95 13.09
CA PRO A 752 -9.87 57.00 11.74
C PRO A 752 -8.86 57.10 10.57
N ARG A 753 -9.38 56.79 9.37
CA ARG A 753 -8.82 56.81 7.98
C ARG A 753 -8.53 58.25 7.44
N PRO A 754 -8.29 58.47 6.12
CA PRO A 754 -7.30 57.93 5.15
C PRO A 754 -6.63 59.04 4.30
N GLU A 755 -5.41 58.89 3.77
CA GLU A 755 -4.94 59.72 2.64
C GLU A 755 -4.03 58.98 1.63
N THR A 756 -4.53 58.93 0.39
CA THR A 756 -3.88 59.14 -0.93
C THR A 756 -2.71 58.27 -1.42
N GLU A 757 -2.98 57.59 -2.56
CA GLU A 757 -2.01 57.21 -3.61
C GLU A 757 -1.31 58.46 -4.22
N PRO A 758 -0.19 58.27 -4.96
CA PRO A 758 -0.35 58.16 -6.40
C PRO A 758 0.53 57.10 -7.11
N GLN A 759 0.07 56.81 -8.32
CA GLN A 759 0.56 55.93 -9.39
C GLN A 759 1.93 56.30 -9.99
N ALA A 760 2.65 55.29 -10.49
CA ALA A 760 3.36 55.22 -11.78
C ALA A 760 3.76 53.74 -12.03
N GLN A 761 3.25 53.00 -13.03
CA GLN A 761 3.70 52.93 -14.44
C GLN A 761 5.23 52.78 -14.58
N ALA A 762 5.84 51.94 -15.43
CA ALA A 762 5.46 50.85 -16.33
C ALA A 762 6.80 50.23 -16.84
N ASP A 763 6.69 49.08 -17.51
CA ASP A 763 7.62 48.53 -18.53
C ASP A 763 9.05 48.05 -18.16
N ALA A 764 9.22 46.72 -18.15
CA ALA A 764 10.13 45.94 -19.02
C ALA A 764 10.11 44.44 -18.64
#